data_AF-A0A812IQW1-F1
#
_entry.id   AF-A0A812IQW1-F1
#
_cell.length_a   1.000
_cell.length_b   1.000
_cell.length_c   1.000
_cell.angle_alpha   90.00
_cell.angle_beta   90.00
_cell.angle_gamma   90.00
#
_symmetry.space_group_name_H-M   'P 1'
#
loop_
_entity.id
_entity.type
_entity.pdbx_description
1 polymer ?
#
loop_
_entity_poly.entity_id
_entity_poly.type
_entity_poly.pdbx_seq_one_letter_code
_entity_poly.pdbx_strand_id
1 'polypeptide(L)'
;ERLSVEEQDLLIRQRKEKRRAEGFELFDDWLLHQVGSKDVHVEVILEAPVRAEELELFVAPGEASAPVAHERLQAIGLDAEEDAEEAATPGAGSYLDFLRRRLLSELPASRVHCVDARGLGDAEDEHLPPYLRGSYDRLKGSAPPRSQEEALLAAAGDRAEFKDEPLPSWEAFFGGAADLLYYAHHVKADYAPFLKQCVGSADNMRRFFQALFFDTVPDAVSMLRLNEETRRCLHVRSQLCVAETGEVQRRPPGVCASGRRTIPVRAAPVDRFLAARGFQEPRTWLSGIAERLRSRGAGDIVTAAKVWYQTAVNKMLADPKGADAEGDNFVAWLRACHGKIFSDIDTHDPVKLRRKQFAPSKSKPKRYNLRDINIPSVEEAFKEFCKSRRSTAREQVLSKIMVDIFQLRSVDLAMVLKAAEAALSAPKGAKVALFFYAGLDHTRSVARFFKKIGFSSSGLPKHGVVGKEEYEEDEKRALSLPSYLNDLSKLFPVPASLPEVDKRTLQKGPSGLVAEINLTPAARPAIAERVQVLRGGGYRMPHGPPPHAHPMPIPHMPPPMVPMGMPPPMPWPGKSPGHGQDRDRERAKNRDRKDVTEASKKAFFDSLPADELLEKELELRQLLLDHLDRFQQDGGPGEGPMLSSIANSKACQKLKGELLKREVSLRDWIDRRVGGEIATKIGSNGQVIIFYRNDQPEVQGAEISREAQAFFDGLPPDGFLPAEEALREVILNFLESSGDDPPTLREAQQVPEIRDARDACLTGPSGVTLKMWIDRRIGGEIATWRAGGRARDVSIGLREIWGDEASAANLEEAEQAKAAEFDKAKRRKMDEGGRNQRGGGKGRGR
;
A
#
# COMPACT_ATOMS: atom_id res chain seq x y z
N GLU A 1 27.50 16.26 -2.54
CA GLU A 1 26.92 17.16 -1.52
C GLU A 1 25.41 17.10 -1.61
N ARG A 2 24.69 17.33 -0.49
CA ARG A 2 23.22 17.47 -0.53
C ARG A 2 22.90 18.83 -1.13
N LEU A 3 21.98 18.86 -2.09
CA LEU A 3 21.45 20.11 -2.64
C LEU A 3 20.77 20.90 -1.52
N SER A 4 20.96 22.22 -1.50
CA SER A 4 20.16 23.08 -0.63
C SER A 4 18.68 23.05 -1.06
N VAL A 5 17.79 23.45 -0.16
CA VAL A 5 16.36 23.57 -0.49
C VAL A 5 16.15 24.54 -1.65
N GLU A 6 16.92 25.62 -1.68
CA GLU A 6 16.85 26.66 -2.71
C GLU A 6 17.35 26.12 -4.07
N GLU A 7 18.43 25.33 -4.08
CA GLU A 7 18.93 24.67 -5.29
C GLU A 7 17.93 23.63 -5.80
N GLN A 8 17.31 22.87 -4.90
CA GLN A 8 16.29 21.92 -5.26
C GLN A 8 15.05 22.59 -5.87
N ASP A 9 14.56 23.67 -5.25
CA ASP A 9 13.42 24.44 -5.75
C ASP A 9 13.74 25.06 -7.11
N LEU A 10 14.97 25.54 -7.32
CA LEU A 10 15.43 26.04 -8.61
C LEU A 10 15.44 24.94 -9.68
N LEU A 11 15.97 23.76 -9.38
CA LEU A 11 15.98 22.63 -10.31
C LEU A 11 14.55 22.19 -10.68
N ILE A 12 13.64 22.17 -9.71
CA ILE A 12 12.23 21.90 -9.98
C ILE A 12 11.70 22.98 -10.92
N ARG A 13 11.84 24.28 -10.62
CA ARG A 13 11.39 25.38 -11.49
C ARG A 13 11.94 25.29 -12.92
N GLN A 14 13.21 24.98 -13.10
CA GLN A 14 13.81 24.79 -14.43
C GLN A 14 13.15 23.63 -15.19
N ARG A 15 12.92 22.49 -14.52
CA ARG A 15 12.17 21.36 -15.11
C ARG A 15 10.74 21.78 -15.47
N LYS A 16 10.12 22.61 -14.65
CA LYS A 16 8.78 23.14 -14.90
C LYS A 16 8.72 24.04 -16.13
N GLU A 17 9.66 24.96 -16.28
CA GLU A 17 9.76 25.84 -17.45
C GLU A 17 9.93 25.04 -18.74
N LYS A 18 10.77 23.99 -18.71
CA LYS A 18 10.90 23.05 -19.83
C LYS A 18 9.57 22.39 -20.19
N ARG A 19 8.83 21.88 -19.20
CA ARG A 19 7.50 21.27 -19.45
C ARG A 19 6.49 22.27 -19.98
N ARG A 20 6.54 23.52 -19.53
CA ARG A 20 5.69 24.59 -20.05
C ARG A 20 5.99 24.91 -21.52
N ALA A 21 7.26 24.93 -21.90
CA ALA A 21 7.67 25.10 -23.30
C ALA A 21 7.20 23.93 -24.21
N GLU A 22 6.98 22.74 -23.64
CA GLU A 22 6.38 21.58 -24.30
C GLU A 22 4.84 21.65 -24.38
N GLY A 23 4.21 22.72 -23.87
CA GLY A 23 2.75 22.90 -23.87
C GLY A 23 2.04 22.27 -22.66
N PHE A 24 2.76 21.82 -21.63
CA PHE A 24 2.17 21.27 -20.42
C PHE A 24 2.03 22.33 -19.33
N GLU A 25 0.82 22.47 -18.79
CA GLU A 25 0.60 23.12 -17.51
C GLU A 25 0.82 22.11 -16.38
N LEU A 26 1.60 22.49 -15.38
CA LEU A 26 1.84 21.63 -14.22
C LEU A 26 0.80 21.88 -13.15
N PHE A 27 0.50 20.84 -12.37
CA PHE A 27 -0.57 20.85 -11.38
C PHE A 27 -0.53 22.05 -10.43
N ASP A 28 0.67 22.44 -9.97
CA ASP A 28 0.84 23.53 -9.03
C ASP A 28 0.66 24.91 -9.68
N ASP A 29 1.02 25.07 -10.96
CA ASP A 29 0.69 26.28 -11.74
C ASP A 29 -0.82 26.41 -11.95
N TRP A 30 -1.45 25.31 -12.39
CA TRP A 30 -2.89 25.23 -12.56
C TRP A 30 -3.64 25.55 -11.26
N LEU A 31 -3.20 24.95 -10.14
CA LEU A 31 -3.82 25.16 -8.84
C LEU A 31 -3.73 26.62 -8.40
N LEU A 32 -2.56 27.27 -8.54
CA LEU A 32 -2.39 28.68 -8.19
C LEU A 32 -3.26 29.59 -9.07
N HIS A 33 -3.39 29.28 -10.35
CA HIS A 33 -4.33 29.97 -11.24
C HIS A 33 -5.78 29.84 -10.72
N GLN A 34 -6.23 28.64 -10.33
CA GLN A 34 -7.55 28.45 -9.75
C GLN A 34 -7.74 29.23 -8.45
N VAL A 35 -6.73 29.28 -7.59
CA VAL A 35 -6.82 29.95 -6.28
C VAL A 35 -6.95 31.47 -6.43
N GLY A 36 -6.43 32.04 -7.54
CA GLY A 36 -6.62 33.44 -7.91
C GLY A 36 -8.03 33.78 -8.39
N SER A 37 -8.89 32.79 -8.66
CA SER A 37 -10.29 33.02 -9.02
C SER A 37 -11.06 33.64 -7.86
N LYS A 38 -11.80 34.72 -8.13
CA LYS A 38 -12.67 35.38 -7.14
C LYS A 38 -14.00 34.67 -6.93
N ASP A 39 -14.40 33.81 -7.88
CA ASP A 39 -15.71 33.18 -7.90
C ASP A 39 -15.76 31.86 -7.12
N VAL A 40 -14.59 31.27 -6.85
CA VAL A 40 -14.47 29.98 -6.16
C VAL A 40 -13.49 30.09 -5.00
N HIS A 41 -13.98 29.76 -3.81
CA HIS A 41 -13.19 29.65 -2.61
C HIS A 41 -12.43 28.33 -2.61
N VAL A 42 -11.18 28.39 -3.05
CA VAL A 42 -10.27 27.23 -3.11
C VAL A 42 -9.56 27.00 -1.77
N GLU A 43 -9.53 25.77 -1.29
CA GLU A 43 -8.80 25.32 -0.10
C GLU A 43 -7.89 24.15 -0.50
N VAL A 44 -6.69 24.07 0.07
CA VAL A 44 -5.74 23.01 -0.24
C VAL A 44 -5.40 22.21 1.00
N ILE A 45 -5.54 20.89 0.91
CA ILE A 45 -5.28 19.92 1.97
C ILE A 45 -4.13 19.03 1.49
N LEU A 46 -3.01 19.07 2.21
CA LEU A 46 -1.78 18.35 1.90
C LEU A 46 -1.53 17.28 2.98
N GLU A 47 -1.11 16.09 2.55
CA GLU A 47 -0.50 15.07 3.43
C GLU A 47 0.90 15.52 3.86
N ALA A 48 0.95 16.62 4.61
CA ALA A 48 2.17 17.22 5.10
C ALA A 48 2.10 17.39 6.62
N PRO A 49 3.24 17.50 7.33
CA PRO A 49 3.27 17.70 8.76
C PRO A 49 2.42 18.90 9.20
N VAL A 50 1.55 18.68 10.18
CA VAL A 50 0.74 19.72 10.84
C VAL A 50 1.63 20.88 11.28
N ARG A 51 1.09 22.10 11.27
CA ARG A 51 1.85 23.31 11.58
C ARG A 51 1.83 23.64 13.06
N ALA A 52 2.93 24.23 13.55
CA ALA A 52 3.08 24.63 14.94
C ALA A 52 2.04 25.66 15.40
N GLU A 53 1.48 26.47 14.49
CA GLU A 53 0.46 27.47 14.83
C GLU A 53 -0.89 26.86 15.24
N GLU A 54 -1.14 25.59 14.89
CA GLU A 54 -2.35 24.87 15.29
C GLU A 54 -2.20 24.19 16.66
N LEU A 55 -1.03 24.34 17.27
CA LEU A 55 -0.61 23.61 18.46
C LEU A 55 -0.18 24.54 19.59
N GLU A 56 -0.18 23.99 20.78
CA GLU A 56 0.44 24.55 21.97
C GLU A 56 1.12 23.44 22.75
N LEU A 57 2.17 23.77 23.51
CA LEU A 57 2.79 22.80 24.40
C LEU A 57 2.01 22.77 25.72
N PHE A 58 1.35 21.64 25.98
CA PHE A 58 0.74 21.38 27.27
C PHE A 58 1.76 20.76 28.23
N VAL A 59 1.75 21.22 29.48
CA VAL A 59 2.55 20.67 30.58
C VAL A 59 1.63 20.44 31.77
N ALA A 60 1.46 19.18 32.16
CA ALA A 60 0.66 18.77 33.30
C ALA A 60 1.27 19.31 34.60
N PRO A 61 0.48 19.96 35.48
CA PRO A 61 1.00 20.48 36.73
C PRO A 61 1.36 19.36 37.70
N GLY A 62 2.56 19.41 38.27
CA GLY A 62 2.97 18.53 39.38
C GLY A 62 3.31 17.09 38.98
N GLU A 63 3.46 16.78 37.70
CA GLU A 63 3.90 15.45 37.29
C GLU A 63 5.40 15.22 37.56
N ALA A 64 5.70 14.08 38.17
CA ALA A 64 7.09 13.62 38.35
C ALA A 64 7.71 13.27 36.99
N SER A 65 9.02 13.53 36.85
CA SER A 65 9.83 13.15 35.68
C SER A 65 9.54 11.71 35.24
N ALA A 66 9.50 11.49 33.92
CA ALA A 66 9.32 10.17 33.34
C ALA A 66 10.29 9.15 33.99
N PRO A 67 9.78 8.00 34.48
CA PRO A 67 10.63 7.01 35.11
C PRO A 67 11.55 6.35 34.08
N VAL A 68 12.58 5.66 34.55
CA VAL A 68 13.44 4.83 33.68
C VAL A 68 12.59 3.83 32.90
N ALA A 69 12.89 3.63 31.62
CA ALA A 69 12.16 2.66 30.80
C ALA A 69 12.20 1.26 31.42
N HIS A 70 11.16 0.47 31.17
CA HIS A 70 11.11 -0.92 31.61
C HIS A 70 12.35 -1.71 31.13
N GLU A 71 12.87 -2.65 31.95
CA GLU A 71 14.09 -3.44 31.67
C GLU A 71 14.10 -4.11 30.28
N ARG A 72 12.91 -4.44 29.75
CA ARG A 72 12.70 -5.01 28.41
C ARG A 72 13.17 -4.09 27.30
N LEU A 73 12.90 -2.80 27.42
CA LEU A 73 13.19 -1.78 26.43
C LEU A 73 14.66 -1.40 26.44
N GLN A 74 15.28 -1.44 27.63
CA GLN A 74 16.72 -1.30 27.81
C GLN A 74 17.50 -2.48 27.19
N ALA A 75 16.87 -3.65 27.13
CA ALA A 75 17.43 -4.88 26.55
C ALA A 75 17.17 -5.03 25.04
N ILE A 76 16.46 -4.10 24.39
CA ILE A 76 16.36 -4.09 22.93
C ILE A 76 17.77 -3.86 22.39
N GLY A 77 18.24 -4.78 21.53
CA GLY A 77 19.58 -4.67 20.94
C GLY A 77 19.78 -3.32 20.23
N LEU A 78 21.04 -2.92 20.04
CA LEU A 78 21.36 -1.76 19.21
C LEU A 78 20.71 -1.93 17.84
N ASP A 79 20.30 -0.82 17.24
CA ASP A 79 19.85 -0.80 15.86
C ASP A 79 21.03 -1.33 15.04
N ALA A 80 20.87 -2.48 14.38
CA ALA A 80 21.99 -3.09 13.67
C ALA A 80 22.29 -2.20 12.45
N GLU A 81 23.56 -1.95 12.16
CA GLU A 81 24.00 -1.27 10.94
C GLU A 81 23.79 -2.21 9.74
N GLU A 82 22.58 -2.23 9.16
CA GLU A 82 22.25 -2.88 7.87
C GLU A 82 21.17 -1.99 7.21
N ASP A 83 21.34 -1.28 6.09
CA ASP A 83 22.30 -1.33 4.99
C ASP A 83 22.81 0.09 4.68
N ALA A 84 24.14 0.28 4.58
CA ALA A 84 24.74 1.53 4.11
C ALA A 84 24.59 1.74 2.58
N GLU A 85 23.82 0.88 1.89
CA GLU A 85 23.78 0.82 0.43
C GLU A 85 22.75 1.75 -0.24
N GLU A 86 21.77 2.29 0.49
CA GLU A 86 21.01 3.45 -0.01
C GLU A 86 21.78 4.73 0.31
N ALA A 87 22.84 4.98 -0.45
CA ALA A 87 23.47 6.28 -0.51
C ALA A 87 22.36 7.32 -0.79
N ALA A 88 22.10 8.18 0.20
CA ALA A 88 21.10 9.24 0.12
C ALA A 88 21.15 9.90 -1.26
N THR A 89 20.14 9.66 -2.08
CA THR A 89 20.07 10.19 -3.43
C THR A 89 20.16 11.72 -3.32
N PRO A 90 21.11 12.38 -4.02
CA PRO A 90 21.24 13.83 -3.96
C PRO A 90 19.92 14.51 -4.36
N GLY A 91 19.28 15.20 -3.41
CA GLY A 91 18.00 15.92 -3.63
C GLY A 91 16.79 15.40 -2.84
N ALA A 92 16.97 15.09 -1.55
CA ALA A 92 15.98 14.42 -0.70
C ALA A 92 14.64 15.15 -0.45
N GLY A 93 14.40 16.35 -0.98
CA GLY A 93 13.06 16.94 -0.92
C GLY A 93 12.09 16.24 -1.86
N SER A 94 10.87 16.00 -1.41
CA SER A 94 9.81 15.54 -2.29
C SER A 94 9.25 16.71 -3.13
N TYR A 95 8.60 16.41 -4.26
CA TYR A 95 7.81 17.43 -4.96
C TYR A 95 6.70 18.00 -4.07
N LEU A 96 6.19 17.23 -3.11
CA LEU A 96 5.23 17.69 -2.12
C LEU A 96 5.81 18.79 -1.24
N ASP A 97 7.09 18.72 -0.85
CA ASP A 97 7.73 19.77 -0.06
C ASP A 97 7.85 21.06 -0.89
N PHE A 98 8.24 20.96 -2.16
CA PHE A 98 8.25 22.09 -3.09
C PHE A 98 6.85 22.70 -3.25
N LEU A 99 5.84 21.87 -3.49
CA LEU A 99 4.44 22.29 -3.62
C LEU A 99 3.97 23.02 -2.36
N ARG A 100 4.25 22.45 -1.17
CA ARG A 100 3.91 23.05 0.11
C ARG A 100 4.57 24.43 0.28
N ARG A 101 5.88 24.55 0.05
CA ARG A 101 6.61 25.82 0.15
C ARG A 101 6.01 26.87 -0.78
N ARG A 102 5.74 26.47 -2.03
CA ARG A 102 5.15 27.36 -3.04
C ARG A 102 3.73 27.79 -2.67
N LEU A 103 2.88 26.88 -2.22
CA LEU A 103 1.52 27.24 -1.80
C LEU A 103 1.52 28.18 -0.60
N LEU A 104 2.41 27.97 0.37
CA LEU A 104 2.51 28.83 1.54
C LEU A 104 3.12 30.21 1.24
N SER A 105 3.87 30.37 0.14
CA SER A 105 4.36 31.68 -0.31
C SER A 105 3.33 32.46 -1.12
N GLU A 106 2.44 31.77 -1.83
CA GLU A 106 1.46 32.39 -2.73
C GLU A 106 0.06 32.52 -2.10
N LEU A 107 -0.28 31.67 -1.13
CA LEU A 107 -1.61 31.61 -0.52
C LEU A 107 -1.58 32.03 0.95
N PRO A 108 -2.67 32.62 1.47
CA PRO A 108 -2.85 32.78 2.89
C PRO A 108 -2.69 31.44 3.60
N ALA A 109 -1.93 31.44 4.69
CA ALA A 109 -1.69 30.23 5.48
C ALA A 109 -3.01 29.56 5.93
N SER A 110 -4.07 30.33 6.16
CA SER A 110 -5.39 29.78 6.50
C SER A 110 -6.04 28.93 5.40
N ARG A 111 -5.54 28.98 4.16
CA ARG A 111 -6.05 28.22 2.99
C ARG A 111 -5.24 26.97 2.64
N VAL A 112 -4.15 26.73 3.37
CA VAL A 112 -3.27 25.57 3.17
C VAL A 112 -3.22 24.77 4.46
N HIS A 113 -3.79 23.57 4.40
CA HIS A 113 -4.00 22.69 5.53
C HIS A 113 -3.07 21.49 5.42
N CYS A 114 -2.28 21.24 6.46
CA CYS A 114 -1.38 20.10 6.55
C CYS A 114 -2.00 19.09 7.53
N VAL A 115 -2.18 17.83 7.11
CA VAL A 115 -3.00 16.86 7.85
C VAL A 115 -2.26 15.63 8.38
N ASP A 116 -0.95 15.55 8.17
CA ASP A 116 -0.16 14.45 8.71
C ASP A 116 0.22 14.72 10.16
N ALA A 117 -0.56 14.14 11.08
CA ALA A 117 -0.32 14.22 12.51
C ALA A 117 0.79 13.27 13.01
N ARG A 118 1.22 12.30 12.18
CA ARG A 118 2.20 11.27 12.56
C ARG A 118 3.59 11.87 12.79
N GLY A 119 3.94 12.92 12.04
CA GLY A 119 5.20 13.67 12.16
C GLY A 119 5.15 14.88 13.10
N LEU A 120 4.17 14.95 14.01
CA LEU A 120 4.02 16.08 14.91
C LEU A 120 5.25 16.28 15.81
N GLY A 121 5.72 17.52 15.92
CA GLY A 121 6.87 17.88 16.74
C GLY A 121 8.23 17.60 16.11
N ASP A 122 8.29 16.71 15.12
CA ASP A 122 9.50 16.31 14.37
C ASP A 122 9.55 16.94 12.96
N ALA A 123 8.67 17.90 12.68
CA ALA A 123 8.58 18.51 11.35
C ALA A 123 9.95 19.04 10.93
N GLU A 124 10.49 18.43 9.87
CA GLU A 124 11.83 18.67 9.36
C GLU A 124 12.06 20.16 9.10
N ASP A 125 12.70 20.81 10.06
CA ASP A 125 12.92 22.25 10.05
C ASP A 125 13.74 22.68 8.84
N GLU A 126 14.60 21.78 8.36
CA GLU A 126 15.45 22.02 7.20
C GLU A 126 14.65 22.15 5.89
N HIS A 127 13.48 21.50 5.77
CA HIS A 127 12.67 21.49 4.54
C HIS A 127 11.53 22.54 4.52
N LEU A 128 11.29 23.22 5.65
CA LEU A 128 10.31 24.30 5.73
C LEU A 128 10.85 25.60 5.09
N PRO A 129 9.97 26.48 4.58
CA PRO A 129 10.36 27.84 4.22
C PRO A 129 11.06 28.54 5.39
N PRO A 130 12.05 29.43 5.15
CA PRO A 130 12.81 30.10 6.20
C PRO A 130 11.97 30.72 7.33
N TYR A 131 10.79 31.28 7.02
CA TYR A 131 9.91 31.90 8.02
C TYR A 131 9.11 30.92 8.88
N LEU A 132 9.03 29.65 8.47
CA LEU A 132 8.44 28.54 9.24
C LEU A 132 9.50 27.68 9.94
N ARG A 133 10.80 27.92 9.65
CA ARG A 133 11.89 27.28 10.40
C ARG A 133 11.86 27.73 11.87
N GLY A 134 12.23 26.85 12.78
CA GLY A 134 12.15 27.01 14.23
C GLY A 134 10.72 27.19 14.77
N SER A 135 9.68 26.94 13.97
CA SER A 135 8.29 27.19 14.41
C SER A 135 7.89 26.33 15.61
N TYR A 136 8.34 25.08 15.66
CA TYR A 136 8.21 24.21 16.83
C TYR A 136 9.15 24.58 17.96
N ASP A 137 10.35 25.11 17.67
CA ASP A 137 11.28 25.57 18.72
C ASP A 137 10.68 26.70 19.55
N ARG A 138 9.87 27.57 18.92
CA ARG A 138 9.12 28.61 19.64
C ARG A 138 8.13 28.06 20.68
N LEU A 139 7.69 26.81 20.54
CA LEU A 139 6.79 26.15 21.49
C LEU A 139 7.55 25.46 22.64
N LYS A 140 8.88 25.29 22.56
CA LYS A 140 9.65 24.54 23.56
C LYS A 140 9.61 25.13 24.96
N GLY A 141 9.34 26.43 25.10
CA GLY A 141 9.27 27.10 26.39
C GLY A 141 10.54 26.86 27.22
N SER A 142 10.39 26.64 28.52
CA SER A 142 11.50 26.20 29.37
C SER A 142 11.89 24.75 29.08
N ALA A 143 13.18 24.45 29.23
CA ALA A 143 13.70 23.09 29.12
C ALA A 143 12.91 22.15 30.05
N PRO A 144 12.48 20.97 29.57
CA PRO A 144 11.81 20.00 30.42
C PRO A 144 12.73 19.59 31.58
N PRO A 145 12.15 19.17 32.72
CA PRO A 145 12.92 18.43 33.71
C PRO A 145 13.60 17.24 33.04
N ARG A 146 14.88 17.00 33.37
CA ARG A 146 15.59 15.84 32.84
C ARG A 146 14.86 14.56 33.19
N SER A 147 14.77 13.63 32.24
CA SER A 147 14.23 12.30 32.52
C SER A 147 15.15 11.52 33.48
N GLN A 148 14.62 10.50 34.14
CA GLN A 148 15.47 9.65 34.98
C GLN A 148 16.54 8.91 34.15
N GLU A 149 16.27 8.58 32.88
CA GLU A 149 17.27 8.00 31.98
C GLU A 149 18.41 8.96 31.68
N GLU A 150 18.10 10.24 31.43
CA GLU A 150 19.11 11.29 31.26
C GLU A 150 20.00 11.46 32.49
N ALA A 151 19.41 11.41 33.68
CA ALA A 151 20.17 11.48 34.92
C ALA A 151 21.12 10.28 35.07
N LEU A 152 20.68 9.08 34.69
CA LEU A 152 21.52 7.87 34.70
C LEU A 152 22.65 7.94 33.66
N LEU A 153 22.39 8.42 32.44
CA LEU A 153 23.42 8.61 31.41
C LEU A 153 24.47 9.64 31.83
N ALA A 154 24.02 10.76 32.39
CA ALA A 154 24.92 11.78 32.90
C ALA A 154 25.80 11.24 34.04
N ALA A 155 25.24 10.41 34.93
CA ALA A 155 25.98 9.74 35.99
C ALA A 155 26.97 8.69 35.46
N ALA A 156 26.65 8.04 34.33
CA ALA A 156 27.55 7.11 33.63
C ALA A 156 28.70 7.81 32.86
N GLY A 157 28.80 9.14 32.93
CA GLY A 157 29.86 9.91 32.28
C GLY A 157 29.58 10.27 30.82
N ASP A 158 28.41 9.93 30.30
CA ASP A 158 28.00 10.31 28.95
C ASP A 158 27.52 11.77 28.95
N ARG A 159 28.41 12.66 28.49
CA ARG A 159 28.17 14.11 28.35
C ARG A 159 27.69 14.52 26.97
N ALA A 160 27.30 13.59 26.08
CA ALA A 160 26.83 13.95 24.75
C ALA A 160 25.69 14.98 24.88
N GLU A 161 25.88 16.15 24.26
CA GLU A 161 24.85 17.19 24.23
C GLU A 161 23.59 16.61 23.59
N PHE A 162 22.48 16.74 24.30
CA PHE A 162 21.18 16.50 23.72
C PHE A 162 20.95 17.53 22.63
N LYS A 163 21.11 17.12 21.37
CA LYS A 163 20.52 17.86 20.26
C LYS A 163 19.03 18.00 20.56
N ASP A 164 18.54 19.22 20.40
CA ASP A 164 17.14 19.63 20.46
C ASP A 164 16.16 18.48 20.18
N GLU A 165 15.56 17.94 21.26
CA GLU A 165 14.52 16.93 21.13
C GLU A 165 13.26 17.57 20.54
N PRO A 166 12.62 16.93 19.55
CA PRO A 166 11.35 17.39 19.04
C PRO A 166 10.30 17.31 20.14
N LEU A 167 9.29 18.14 19.98
CA LEU A 167 8.24 18.23 20.98
C LEU A 167 7.39 16.97 20.96
N PRO A 168 7.18 16.33 22.13
CA PRO A 168 6.39 15.12 22.19
C PRO A 168 4.93 15.37 21.78
N SER A 169 4.29 14.43 21.10
CA SER A 169 2.84 14.43 20.86
C SER A 169 2.31 13.00 20.89
N TRP A 170 1.03 12.82 21.19
CA TRP A 170 0.43 11.48 21.20
C TRP A 170 0.36 10.88 19.80
N GLU A 171 0.05 11.69 18.79
CA GLU A 171 0.01 11.25 17.41
C GLU A 171 1.40 10.88 16.91
N ALA A 172 2.46 11.59 17.30
CA ALA A 172 3.83 11.21 16.94
C ALA A 172 4.36 10.03 17.77
N PHE A 173 3.90 9.86 19.02
CA PHE A 173 4.26 8.68 19.81
C PHE A 173 3.82 7.38 19.18
N PHE A 174 2.65 7.36 18.54
CA PHE A 174 2.19 6.20 17.80
C PHE A 174 2.58 6.25 16.32
N GLY A 175 2.55 7.44 15.72
CA GLY A 175 2.68 7.71 14.29
C GLY A 175 4.10 7.92 13.81
N GLY A 176 4.96 8.56 14.60
CA GLY A 176 6.37 8.74 14.26
C GLY A 176 7.06 7.40 14.20
N ALA A 177 6.77 6.51 15.15
CA ALA A 177 7.21 5.13 15.05
C ALA A 177 6.42 4.33 14.00
N ALA A 178 5.35 4.85 13.38
CA ALA A 178 4.40 4.10 12.55
C ALA A 178 4.92 3.69 11.18
N ASP A 179 5.97 4.32 10.65
CA ASP A 179 6.78 3.68 9.59
C ASP A 179 7.13 2.30 10.13
N LEU A 180 6.58 1.23 9.55
CA LEU A 180 6.75 -0.13 10.07
C LEU A 180 8.22 -0.28 10.44
N LEU A 181 8.49 -0.74 11.67
CA LEU A 181 9.79 -0.90 12.36
C LEU A 181 10.97 -1.40 11.50
N TYR A 182 10.67 -1.83 10.28
CA TYR A 182 11.52 -2.53 9.34
C TYR A 182 11.65 -1.85 7.96
N TYR A 183 10.89 -0.81 7.63
CA TYR A 183 11.22 0.09 6.50
C TYR A 183 12.14 1.22 6.97
N ALA A 184 11.97 1.68 8.22
CA ALA A 184 12.97 2.45 8.93
C ALA A 184 14.00 1.49 9.56
N HIS A 185 15.00 1.04 8.78
CA HIS A 185 16.06 0.09 9.18
C HIS A 185 16.82 0.41 10.50
N HIS A 186 16.56 1.56 11.12
CA HIS A 186 17.33 2.21 12.16
C HIS A 186 16.52 2.52 13.45
N VAL A 187 15.24 2.12 13.56
CA VAL A 187 14.42 2.34 14.78
C VAL A 187 13.77 1.04 15.27
N LYS A 188 14.31 0.46 16.34
CA LYS A 188 13.62 -0.58 17.13
C LYS A 188 12.77 0.06 18.23
N ALA A 189 11.45 -0.12 18.15
CA ALA A 189 10.48 0.19 19.19
C ALA A 189 9.66 -1.06 19.55
N ASP A 190 9.16 -1.13 20.78
CA ASP A 190 8.38 -2.25 21.30
C ASP A 190 7.17 -1.72 22.10
N TYR A 191 5.98 -1.91 21.54
CA TYR A 191 4.73 -1.53 22.18
C TYR A 191 4.16 -2.62 23.09
N ALA A 192 4.72 -3.83 23.10
CA ALA A 192 4.15 -4.94 23.87
C ALA A 192 4.07 -4.65 25.38
N PRO A 193 5.09 -4.02 26.04
CA PRO A 193 4.96 -3.60 27.43
C PRO A 193 3.83 -2.59 27.65
N PHE A 194 3.72 -1.59 26.77
CA PHE A 194 2.67 -0.57 26.83
C PHE A 194 1.28 -1.19 26.67
N LEU A 195 1.06 -1.98 25.62
CA LEU A 195 -0.23 -2.62 25.35
C LEU A 195 -0.63 -3.57 26.47
N LYS A 196 0.31 -4.35 26.99
CA LYS A 196 0.02 -5.28 28.09
C LYS A 196 -0.27 -4.56 29.40
N GLN A 197 0.65 -3.70 29.85
CA GLN A 197 0.65 -3.21 31.22
C GLN A 197 -0.18 -1.94 31.38
N CYS A 198 -0.14 -1.05 30.39
CA CYS A 198 -0.86 0.22 30.43
C CYS A 198 -2.27 0.06 29.83
N VAL A 199 -2.40 -0.56 28.66
CA VAL A 199 -3.72 -0.68 27.98
C VAL A 199 -4.53 -1.86 28.54
N GLY A 200 -3.92 -3.03 28.67
CA GLY A 200 -4.46 -4.21 29.35
C GLY A 200 -5.46 -5.05 28.56
N SER A 201 -6.17 -4.51 27.57
CA SER A 201 -7.09 -5.28 26.71
C SER A 201 -7.31 -4.64 25.34
N ALA A 202 -7.78 -5.44 24.38
CA ALA A 202 -8.18 -4.96 23.05
C ALA A 202 -9.30 -3.91 23.13
N ASP A 203 -10.28 -4.10 24.02
CA ASP A 203 -11.37 -3.14 24.19
C ASP A 203 -10.91 -1.81 24.79
N ASN A 204 -10.00 -1.86 25.77
CA ASN A 204 -9.38 -0.65 26.30
C ASN A 204 -8.56 0.05 25.23
N MET A 205 -7.87 -0.68 24.35
CA MET A 205 -7.12 -0.10 23.23
C MET A 205 -8.05 0.69 22.29
N ARG A 206 -9.19 0.10 21.90
CA ARG A 206 -10.20 0.77 21.08
C ARG A 206 -10.73 2.03 21.74
N ARG A 207 -11.09 1.94 23.03
CA ARG A 207 -11.61 3.08 23.81
C ARG A 207 -10.57 4.18 23.98
N PHE A 208 -9.33 3.80 24.26
CA PHE A 208 -8.19 4.71 24.38
C PHE A 208 -8.01 5.54 23.10
N PHE A 209 -7.84 4.90 21.93
CA PHE A 209 -7.66 5.63 20.67
C PHE A 209 -8.90 6.44 20.25
N GLN A 210 -10.10 5.93 20.57
CA GLN A 210 -11.32 6.68 20.33
C GLN A 210 -11.34 7.98 21.16
N ALA A 211 -11.04 7.91 22.45
CA ALA A 211 -10.98 9.08 23.30
C ALA A 211 -9.85 10.02 22.85
N LEU A 212 -8.71 9.45 22.47
CA LEU A 212 -7.55 10.20 22.00
C LEU A 212 -7.87 11.04 20.77
N PHE A 213 -8.68 10.55 19.83
CA PHE A 213 -8.97 11.24 18.56
C PHE A 213 -10.29 12.01 18.54
N PHE A 214 -11.19 11.82 19.51
CA PHE A 214 -12.50 12.47 19.50
C PHE A 214 -12.86 13.19 20.80
N ASP A 215 -12.20 12.88 21.91
CA ASP A 215 -12.50 13.40 23.25
C ASP A 215 -11.29 14.20 23.78
N THR A 216 -10.97 14.13 25.07
CA THR A 216 -9.82 14.85 25.66
C THR A 216 -8.64 13.92 25.93
N VAL A 217 -7.43 14.48 26.05
CA VAL A 217 -6.26 13.68 26.45
C VAL A 217 -6.43 13.08 27.86
N PRO A 218 -6.95 13.81 28.87
CA PRO A 218 -7.24 13.23 30.19
C PRO A 218 -8.22 12.06 30.12
N ASP A 219 -9.28 12.14 29.31
CA ASP A 219 -10.21 11.02 29.09
C ASP A 219 -9.50 9.81 28.50
N ALA A 220 -8.64 10.00 27.50
CA ALA A 220 -7.85 8.93 26.91
C ALA A 220 -6.89 8.31 27.93
N VAL A 221 -6.12 9.14 28.65
CA VAL A 221 -5.16 8.70 29.67
C VAL A 221 -5.86 7.95 30.80
N SER A 222 -7.11 8.30 31.15
CA SER A 222 -7.90 7.57 32.16
C SER A 222 -8.21 6.12 31.78
N MET A 223 -8.12 5.77 30.49
CA MET A 223 -8.27 4.39 30.01
C MET A 223 -7.00 3.56 30.24
N LEU A 224 -5.88 4.20 30.57
CA LEU A 224 -4.61 3.55 30.86
C LEU A 224 -4.49 3.24 32.36
N ARG A 225 -3.93 2.07 32.66
CA ARG A 225 -3.60 1.66 34.03
C ARG A 225 -2.27 2.29 34.43
N LEU A 226 -2.28 3.55 34.84
CA LEU A 226 -1.06 4.26 35.24
C LEU A 226 -0.86 4.23 36.75
N ASN A 227 0.25 3.64 37.18
CA ASN A 227 0.79 3.68 38.53
C ASN A 227 2.32 3.74 38.45
N GLU A 228 3.01 3.78 39.59
CA GLU A 228 4.47 3.87 39.64
C GLU A 228 5.18 2.75 38.86
N GLU A 229 4.62 1.53 38.86
CA GLU A 229 5.16 0.37 38.16
C GLU A 229 4.91 0.44 36.65
N THR A 230 3.67 0.72 36.24
CA THR A 230 3.28 0.71 34.82
C THR A 230 3.74 1.94 34.06
N ARG A 231 4.05 3.07 34.72
CA ARG A 231 4.63 4.25 34.04
C ARG A 231 5.95 3.93 33.33
N ARG A 232 6.72 2.94 33.81
CA ARG A 232 7.94 2.46 33.12
C ARG A 232 7.64 1.79 31.77
N CYS A 233 6.42 1.29 31.60
CA CYS A 233 5.94 0.65 30.38
C CYS A 233 5.32 1.64 29.38
N LEU A 234 5.28 2.94 29.69
CA LEU A 234 4.93 3.98 28.72
C LEU A 234 6.04 4.20 27.68
N HIS A 235 7.25 3.75 27.97
CA HIS A 235 8.34 3.75 27.01
C HIS A 235 8.08 2.73 25.91
N VAL A 236 8.44 3.09 24.69
CA VAL A 236 8.50 2.17 23.53
C VAL A 236 9.92 1.98 23.04
N ARG A 237 10.86 2.83 23.49
CA ARG A 237 12.29 2.75 23.23
C ARG A 237 13.07 3.41 24.36
N SER A 238 14.08 2.72 24.90
CA SER A 238 14.96 3.30 25.92
C SER A 238 16.14 4.03 25.28
N GLN A 239 16.58 5.12 25.92
CA GLN A 239 17.87 5.75 25.63
C GLN A 239 19.05 4.89 26.09
N LEU A 240 18.81 4.05 27.09
CA LEU A 240 19.77 3.14 27.64
C LEU A 240 19.78 1.88 26.78
N CYS A 241 20.97 1.39 26.49
CA CYS A 241 21.19 0.03 26.07
C CYS A 241 22.06 -0.63 27.14
N VAL A 242 21.58 -1.74 27.70
CA VAL A 242 22.39 -2.57 28.59
C VAL A 242 23.10 -3.60 27.72
N ALA A 243 24.42 -3.44 27.57
CA ALA A 243 25.24 -4.38 26.82
C ALA A 243 25.21 -5.78 27.47
N GLU A 244 25.65 -6.82 26.74
CA GLU A 244 25.76 -8.17 27.31
C GLU A 244 26.69 -8.23 28.52
N THR A 245 27.64 -7.29 28.62
CA THR A 245 28.53 -7.08 29.76
C THR A 245 27.85 -6.50 31.00
N GLY A 246 26.59 -6.05 30.88
CA GLY A 246 25.87 -5.32 31.91
C GLY A 246 26.17 -3.81 31.95
N GLU A 247 27.06 -3.34 31.06
CA GLU A 247 27.39 -1.92 30.95
C GLU A 247 26.23 -1.13 30.37
N VAL A 248 25.90 -0.01 31.00
CA VAL A 248 24.88 0.93 30.53
C VAL A 248 25.55 1.91 29.58
N GLN A 249 25.14 1.86 28.32
CA GLN A 249 25.59 2.80 27.30
C GLN A 249 24.39 3.54 26.68
N ARG A 250 24.63 4.74 26.16
CA ARG A 250 23.62 5.44 25.36
C ARG A 250 23.46 4.75 24.03
N ARG A 251 22.21 4.56 23.62
CA ARG A 251 21.87 4.16 22.26
C ARG A 251 22.35 5.26 21.30
N PRO A 252 23.15 4.95 20.27
CA PRO A 252 23.61 5.96 19.32
C PRO A 252 22.40 6.67 18.70
N PRO A 253 22.47 7.99 18.48
CA PRO A 253 21.44 8.70 17.74
C PRO A 253 21.40 8.10 16.35
N GLY A 254 20.39 7.28 16.05
CA GLY A 254 20.28 6.70 14.72
C GLY A 254 20.06 7.83 13.70
N VAL A 255 20.72 7.70 12.57
CA VAL A 255 20.46 8.52 11.39
C VAL A 255 19.77 7.58 10.41
N CYS A 256 18.58 7.93 9.94
CA CYS A 256 17.94 7.12 8.91
C CYS A 256 18.69 7.25 7.57
N ALA A 257 18.45 6.32 6.65
CA ALA A 257 18.98 6.41 5.28
C ALA A 257 18.60 7.73 4.58
N SER A 258 17.41 8.28 4.87
CA SER A 258 16.99 9.59 4.35
C SER A 258 17.63 10.80 5.07
N GLY A 259 18.51 10.60 6.05
CA GLY A 259 19.17 11.67 6.79
C GLY A 259 18.32 12.36 7.85
N ARG A 260 17.05 11.98 8.00
CA ARG A 260 16.20 12.35 9.13
C ARG A 260 16.78 11.81 10.42
N ARG A 261 16.62 12.58 11.50
CA ARG A 261 16.95 12.09 12.84
C ARG A 261 15.98 10.97 13.17
N THR A 262 16.45 9.92 13.86
CA THR A 262 15.52 8.91 14.41
C THR A 262 14.41 9.59 15.18
N ILE A 263 13.18 9.08 15.03
CA ILE A 263 12.05 9.46 15.89
C ILE A 263 12.50 9.33 17.35
N PRO A 264 12.55 10.43 18.10
CA PRO A 264 13.06 10.45 19.47
C PRO A 264 11.94 10.29 20.49
N VAL A 265 10.76 9.88 20.02
CA VAL A 265 9.63 9.61 20.89
C VAL A 265 9.87 8.30 21.65
N ARG A 266 10.43 8.46 22.85
CA ARG A 266 10.85 7.37 23.74
C ARG A 266 9.70 6.83 24.57
N ALA A 267 8.82 7.71 25.04
CA ALA A 267 7.74 7.40 25.95
C ALA A 267 6.44 8.12 25.60
N ALA A 268 5.34 7.52 26.05
CA ALA A 268 4.01 8.08 25.90
C ALA A 268 3.95 9.43 26.64
N PRO A 269 3.51 10.50 25.98
CA PRO A 269 3.68 11.85 26.51
C PRO A 269 2.48 12.23 27.37
N VAL A 270 2.45 11.70 28.60
CA VAL A 270 1.37 11.92 29.57
C VAL A 270 1.46 13.29 30.26
N ASP A 271 2.68 13.75 30.50
CA ASP A 271 3.02 14.94 31.29
C ASP A 271 3.25 16.17 30.42
N ARG A 272 3.88 15.99 29.26
CA ARG A 272 4.25 17.09 28.37
C ARG A 272 3.98 16.66 26.94
N PHE A 273 3.11 17.35 26.24
CA PHE A 273 2.75 17.03 24.85
C PHE A 273 2.24 18.23 24.07
N LEU A 274 2.36 18.18 22.75
CA LEU A 274 1.69 19.07 21.83
C LEU A 274 0.18 18.80 21.87
N ALA A 275 -0.58 19.82 22.24
CA ALA A 275 -2.03 19.82 22.27
C ALA A 275 -2.59 20.74 21.18
N ALA A 276 -3.84 20.53 20.79
CA ALA A 276 -4.57 21.47 19.95
C ALA A 276 -4.66 22.83 20.65
N ARG A 277 -4.33 23.90 19.93
CA ARG A 277 -4.39 25.26 20.48
C ARG A 277 -5.81 25.70 20.80
N GLY A 278 -5.96 26.42 21.91
CA GLY A 278 -7.19 27.17 22.23
C GLY A 278 -8.25 26.36 22.96
N PHE A 279 -7.86 25.33 23.69
CA PHE A 279 -8.76 24.53 24.54
C PHE A 279 -8.36 24.59 26.00
N GLN A 280 -9.36 24.68 26.89
CA GLN A 280 -9.12 24.65 28.33
C GLN A 280 -8.69 23.25 28.79
N GLU A 281 -9.35 22.20 28.29
CA GLU A 281 -8.94 20.82 28.50
C GLU A 281 -8.05 20.37 27.35
N PRO A 282 -6.87 19.80 27.62
CA PRO A 282 -5.92 19.48 26.58
C PRO A 282 -6.46 18.37 25.66
N ARG A 283 -6.31 18.60 24.36
CA ARG A 283 -6.79 17.75 23.27
C ARG A 283 -5.64 17.42 22.35
N THR A 284 -5.68 16.25 21.71
CA THR A 284 -4.81 15.99 20.55
C THR A 284 -5.19 16.94 19.42
N TRP A 285 -4.35 17.08 18.40
CA TRP A 285 -4.69 17.94 17.26
C TRP A 285 -5.96 17.45 16.57
N LEU A 286 -6.09 16.14 16.37
CA LEU A 286 -7.29 15.50 15.80
C LEU A 286 -8.54 15.76 16.63
N SER A 287 -8.49 15.53 17.95
CA SER A 287 -9.66 15.72 18.81
C SER A 287 -10.03 17.19 18.99
N GLY A 288 -9.06 18.09 18.84
CA GLY A 288 -9.28 19.53 18.74
C GLY A 288 -10.05 19.93 17.47
N ILE A 289 -9.73 19.38 16.29
CA ILE A 289 -10.53 19.63 15.08
C ILE A 289 -11.96 19.12 15.27
N ALA A 290 -12.11 17.90 15.78
CA ALA A 290 -13.42 17.31 16.06
C ALA A 290 -14.26 18.21 16.99
N GLU A 291 -13.65 18.77 18.03
CA GLU A 291 -14.36 19.68 18.95
C GLU A 291 -14.72 21.02 18.31
N ARG A 292 -13.85 21.62 17.48
CA ARG A 292 -14.19 22.84 16.72
C ARG A 292 -15.35 22.60 15.75
N LEU A 293 -15.41 21.44 15.12
CA LEU A 293 -16.55 21.08 14.27
C LEU A 293 -17.85 20.96 15.07
N ARG A 294 -17.81 20.28 16.23
CA ARG A 294 -18.98 20.17 17.12
C ARG A 294 -19.47 21.54 17.57
N SER A 295 -18.58 22.41 18.03
CA SER A 295 -18.93 23.75 18.52
C SER A 295 -19.48 24.65 17.40
N ARG A 296 -19.17 24.36 16.14
CA ARG A 296 -19.70 25.03 14.95
C ARG A 296 -20.93 24.36 14.33
N GLY A 297 -21.53 23.38 15.02
CA GLY A 297 -22.77 22.73 14.61
C GLY A 297 -22.62 21.57 13.62
N ALA A 298 -21.40 21.12 13.34
CA ALA A 298 -21.12 19.97 12.45
C ALA A 298 -20.84 18.67 13.23
N GLY A 299 -21.55 18.47 14.35
CA GLY A 299 -21.37 17.30 15.20
C GLY A 299 -21.83 15.99 14.56
N ASP A 300 -22.72 16.05 13.58
CA ASP A 300 -23.17 14.94 12.74
C ASP A 300 -22.04 14.40 11.86
N ILE A 301 -21.28 15.28 11.19
CA ILE A 301 -20.10 14.89 10.40
C ILE A 301 -19.05 14.25 11.30
N VAL A 302 -18.78 14.82 12.48
CA VAL A 302 -17.85 14.24 13.46
C VAL A 302 -18.29 12.85 13.90
N THR A 303 -19.59 12.66 14.13
CA THR A 303 -20.17 11.36 14.51
C THR A 303 -20.03 10.35 13.36
N ALA A 304 -20.32 10.76 12.12
CA ALA A 304 -20.14 9.91 10.95
C ALA A 304 -18.67 9.52 10.74
N ALA A 305 -17.75 10.47 10.89
CA ALA A 305 -16.31 10.24 10.78
C ALA A 305 -15.82 9.26 11.86
N LYS A 306 -16.31 9.40 13.10
CA LYS A 306 -16.02 8.47 14.21
C LYS A 306 -16.46 7.04 13.89
N VAL A 307 -17.70 6.85 13.46
CA VAL A 307 -18.24 5.52 13.09
C VAL A 307 -17.46 4.91 11.93
N TRP A 308 -17.16 5.72 10.90
CA TRP A 308 -16.38 5.28 9.75
C TRP A 308 -14.96 4.85 10.15
N TYR A 309 -14.26 5.68 10.93
CA TYR A 309 -12.92 5.39 11.43
C TYR A 309 -12.90 4.08 12.25
N GLN A 310 -13.83 3.94 13.19
CA GLN A 310 -13.97 2.71 13.99
C GLN A 310 -14.23 1.48 13.12
N THR A 311 -15.06 1.60 12.10
CA THR A 311 -15.36 0.50 11.17
C THR A 311 -14.10 0.09 10.41
N ALA A 312 -13.35 1.05 9.87
CA ALA A 312 -12.12 0.80 9.13
C ALA A 312 -11.05 0.14 10.02
N VAL A 313 -10.83 0.68 11.23
CA VAL A 313 -9.89 0.14 12.22
C VAL A 313 -10.29 -1.27 12.66
N ASN A 314 -11.57 -1.50 13.00
CA ASN A 314 -12.01 -2.82 13.45
C ASN A 314 -11.88 -3.88 12.36
N LYS A 315 -12.13 -3.53 11.09
CA LYS A 315 -11.88 -4.43 9.96
C LYS A 315 -10.40 -4.83 9.90
N MET A 316 -9.49 -3.87 10.08
CA MET A 316 -8.05 -4.13 10.07
C MET A 316 -7.56 -4.90 11.29
N LEU A 317 -8.11 -4.65 12.49
CA LEU A 317 -7.75 -5.41 13.70
C LEU A 317 -8.26 -6.86 13.67
N ALA A 318 -9.36 -7.12 12.96
CA ALA A 318 -9.94 -8.45 12.83
C ALA A 318 -9.14 -9.34 11.86
N ASP A 319 -8.63 -8.77 10.77
CA ASP A 319 -7.79 -9.45 9.79
C ASP A 319 -6.63 -8.55 9.33
N PRO A 320 -5.55 -8.42 10.14
CA PRO A 320 -4.45 -7.52 9.81
C PRO A 320 -3.73 -7.87 8.51
N LYS A 321 -3.83 -9.13 8.05
CA LYS A 321 -3.25 -9.58 6.78
C LYS A 321 -4.16 -9.22 5.61
N GLY A 322 -5.43 -9.59 5.64
CA GLY A 322 -6.35 -9.39 4.51
C GLY A 322 -6.85 -7.96 4.36
N ALA A 323 -6.91 -7.18 5.44
CA ALA A 323 -7.39 -5.80 5.41
C ALA A 323 -6.30 -4.75 5.13
N ASP A 324 -5.02 -5.14 5.18
CA ASP A 324 -3.89 -4.31 4.78
C ASP A 324 -3.78 -4.28 3.25
N ALA A 325 -4.19 -3.18 2.61
CA ALA A 325 -4.26 -3.09 1.15
C ALA A 325 -2.87 -3.21 0.51
N GLU A 326 -1.89 -2.53 1.08
CA GLU A 326 -0.50 -2.45 0.66
C GLU A 326 0.27 -3.74 0.94
N GLY A 327 -0.10 -4.48 1.99
CA GLY A 327 0.55 -5.75 2.35
C GLY A 327 1.85 -5.60 3.12
N ASP A 328 2.17 -4.38 3.53
CA ASP A 328 3.32 -4.02 4.33
C ASP A 328 3.34 -4.72 5.71
N ASN A 329 2.20 -4.84 6.38
CA ASN A 329 2.09 -5.58 7.64
C ASN A 329 2.46 -7.05 7.43
N PHE A 330 2.08 -7.64 6.30
CA PHE A 330 2.39 -9.03 5.98
C PHE A 330 3.88 -9.22 5.67
N VAL A 331 4.49 -8.29 4.94
CA VAL A 331 5.94 -8.29 4.68
C VAL A 331 6.74 -8.14 5.98
N ALA A 332 6.36 -7.21 6.85
CA ALA A 332 6.97 -7.02 8.17
C ALA A 332 6.84 -8.27 9.03
N TRP A 333 5.64 -8.88 9.04
CA TRP A 333 5.38 -10.14 9.74
C TRP A 333 6.21 -11.30 9.21
N LEU A 334 6.31 -11.46 7.88
CA LEU A 334 7.14 -12.49 7.26
C LEU A 334 8.61 -12.31 7.63
N ARG A 335 9.12 -11.07 7.64
CA ARG A 335 10.51 -10.77 8.00
C ARG A 335 10.80 -11.17 9.45
N ALA A 336 9.97 -10.72 10.38
CA ALA A 336 10.18 -10.92 11.82
C ALA A 336 9.88 -12.36 12.28
N CYS A 337 8.81 -12.97 11.78
CA CYS A 337 8.31 -14.27 12.26
C CYS A 337 8.69 -15.44 11.35
N HIS A 338 9.01 -15.17 10.08
CA HIS A 338 9.27 -16.17 9.05
C HIS A 338 10.52 -15.84 8.21
N GLY A 339 11.60 -15.33 8.83
CA GLY A 339 12.77 -14.80 8.13
C GLY A 339 13.41 -15.73 7.09
N LYS A 340 13.35 -17.06 7.29
CA LYS A 340 13.81 -18.05 6.29
C LYS A 340 12.95 -18.10 5.02
N ILE A 341 11.65 -17.82 5.14
CA ILE A 341 10.73 -17.72 4.01
C ILE A 341 10.97 -16.37 3.33
N PHE A 342 10.95 -15.28 4.11
CA PHE A 342 11.18 -13.91 3.62
C PHE A 342 12.44 -13.79 2.76
N SER A 343 13.58 -14.25 3.25
CA SER A 343 14.86 -14.22 2.52
C SER A 343 14.92 -15.11 1.27
N ASP A 344 14.01 -16.09 1.15
CA ASP A 344 14.01 -17.10 0.08
C ASP A 344 12.85 -16.91 -0.90
N ILE A 345 12.08 -15.82 -0.82
CA ILE A 345 11.03 -15.49 -1.78
C ILE A 345 11.20 -14.07 -2.32
N ASP A 346 10.51 -13.76 -3.41
CA ASP A 346 10.42 -12.39 -3.89
C ASP A 346 9.41 -11.59 -3.07
N THR A 347 9.88 -10.48 -2.49
CA THR A 347 9.12 -9.59 -1.61
C THR A 347 9.03 -8.17 -2.17
N HIS A 348 9.41 -7.96 -3.43
CA HIS A 348 9.45 -6.63 -4.05
C HIS A 348 8.06 -6.00 -4.24
N ASP A 349 7.02 -6.83 -4.29
CA ASP A 349 5.63 -6.40 -4.41
C ASP A 349 4.80 -6.93 -3.21
N PRO A 350 4.70 -6.14 -2.12
CA PRO A 350 3.95 -6.49 -0.92
C PRO A 350 2.47 -6.82 -1.19
N VAL A 351 1.83 -6.06 -2.08
CA VAL A 351 0.41 -6.23 -2.45
C VAL A 351 0.18 -7.59 -3.08
N LYS A 352 0.99 -7.96 -4.08
CA LYS A 352 0.91 -9.28 -4.73
C LYS A 352 1.27 -10.39 -3.75
N LEU A 353 2.30 -10.18 -2.93
CA LEU A 353 2.76 -11.21 -1.98
C LEU A 353 1.68 -11.59 -0.97
N ARG A 354 0.96 -10.60 -0.43
CA ARG A 354 -0.15 -10.79 0.51
C ARG A 354 -1.29 -11.63 -0.07
N ARG A 355 -1.62 -11.43 -1.35
CA ARG A 355 -2.72 -12.13 -2.05
C ARG A 355 -2.35 -13.55 -2.47
N LYS A 356 -1.05 -13.86 -2.60
CA LYS A 356 -0.59 -15.18 -3.04
C LYS A 356 -0.86 -16.26 -2.00
N GLN A 357 -1.41 -17.39 -2.46
CA GLN A 357 -1.46 -18.60 -1.64
C GLN A 357 -0.09 -19.27 -1.51
N PHE A 358 0.74 -19.19 -2.56
CA PHE A 358 2.07 -19.82 -2.59
C PHE A 358 3.12 -18.90 -3.21
N ALA A 359 4.34 -18.91 -2.65
CA ALA A 359 5.50 -18.24 -3.25
C ALA A 359 6.60 -19.26 -3.62
N PRO A 360 7.20 -19.17 -4.83
CA PRO A 360 8.32 -20.01 -5.20
C PRO A 360 9.57 -19.63 -4.40
N SER A 361 10.34 -20.65 -3.99
CA SER A 361 11.65 -20.44 -3.38
C SER A 361 12.66 -19.97 -4.43
N LYS A 362 13.46 -18.95 -4.09
CA LYS A 362 14.59 -18.43 -4.87
C LYS A 362 15.72 -19.45 -4.97
N SER A 363 15.98 -20.19 -3.88
CA SER A 363 17.13 -21.09 -3.77
C SER A 363 16.83 -22.57 -4.06
N LYS A 364 15.57 -23.00 -3.97
CA LYS A 364 15.19 -24.44 -4.01
C LYS A 364 13.99 -24.66 -4.92
N PRO A 365 13.83 -25.86 -5.51
CA PRO A 365 12.66 -26.22 -6.32
C PRO A 365 11.43 -26.55 -5.43
N LYS A 366 11.11 -25.70 -4.45
CA LYS A 366 9.95 -25.83 -3.56
C LYS A 366 9.12 -24.55 -3.58
N ARG A 367 7.87 -24.64 -3.08
CA ARG A 367 6.99 -23.50 -2.86
C ARG A 367 6.70 -23.38 -1.36
N TYR A 368 6.59 -22.16 -0.87
CA TYR A 368 6.13 -21.87 0.48
C TYR A 368 4.62 -21.63 0.43
N ASN A 369 3.86 -22.23 1.36
CA ASN A 369 2.46 -21.93 1.54
C ASN A 369 2.33 -20.64 2.36
N LEU A 370 1.93 -19.55 1.71
CA LEU A 370 1.71 -18.25 2.35
C LEU A 370 0.28 -18.12 2.89
N ARG A 371 -0.67 -18.95 2.40
CA ARG A 371 -2.05 -18.95 2.89
C ARG A 371 -2.13 -19.26 4.38
N ASP A 372 -1.31 -20.20 4.86
CA ASP A 372 -1.32 -20.66 6.26
C ASP A 372 -0.60 -19.68 7.22
N ILE A 373 0.07 -18.64 6.68
CA ILE A 373 0.73 -17.63 7.47
C ILE A 373 -0.28 -16.52 7.77
N ASN A 374 -0.82 -16.54 8.98
CA ASN A 374 -1.75 -15.53 9.47
C ASN A 374 -1.07 -14.57 10.44
N ILE A 375 -1.54 -13.31 10.44
CA ILE A 375 -1.22 -12.35 11.49
C ILE A 375 -2.35 -12.44 12.53
N PRO A 376 -2.05 -12.65 13.82
CA PRO A 376 -3.07 -12.74 14.86
C PRO A 376 -4.00 -11.52 14.88
N SER A 377 -5.29 -11.74 15.16
CA SER A 377 -6.24 -10.65 15.44
C SER A 377 -5.82 -9.89 16.70
N VAL A 378 -6.41 -8.72 16.95
CA VAL A 378 -6.12 -7.96 18.19
C VAL A 378 -6.44 -8.76 19.46
N GLU A 379 -7.52 -9.54 19.49
CA GLU A 379 -7.86 -10.39 20.63
C GLU A 379 -6.83 -11.50 20.83
N GLU A 380 -6.34 -12.09 19.74
CA GLU A 380 -5.29 -13.12 19.77
C GLU A 380 -3.93 -12.52 20.18
N ALA A 381 -3.61 -11.32 19.70
CA ALA A 381 -2.41 -10.58 20.05
C ALA A 381 -2.33 -10.26 21.55
N PHE A 382 -3.43 -9.78 22.15
CA PHE A 382 -3.49 -9.52 23.60
C PHE A 382 -3.35 -10.80 24.44
N LYS A 383 -3.80 -11.96 23.93
CA LYS A 383 -3.52 -13.26 24.57
C LYS A 383 -2.05 -13.66 24.43
N GLU A 384 -1.40 -13.25 23.35
CA GLU A 384 -0.01 -13.58 23.05
C GLU A 384 0.99 -12.79 23.90
N PHE A 385 0.75 -11.51 24.19
CA PHE A 385 1.71 -10.57 24.80
C PHE A 385 2.30 -10.92 26.19
N CYS A 386 2.19 -12.15 26.69
CA CYS A 386 2.26 -12.41 28.12
C CYS A 386 3.07 -13.62 28.61
N LYS A 387 4.08 -14.15 27.89
CA LYS A 387 4.79 -15.36 28.38
C LYS A 387 6.23 -15.17 28.83
N SER A 388 6.99 -14.24 28.27
CA SER A 388 8.44 -14.12 28.49
C SER A 388 8.82 -12.87 29.28
N ARG A 389 10.02 -12.87 29.89
CA ARG A 389 10.62 -11.69 30.54
C ARG A 389 11.04 -10.62 29.53
N ARG A 390 11.35 -11.00 28.28
CA ARG A 390 11.66 -10.11 27.14
C ARG A 390 10.67 -10.33 26.02
N SER A 391 10.19 -9.25 25.39
CA SER A 391 9.34 -9.36 24.21
C SER A 391 10.10 -10.08 23.10
N THR A 392 9.47 -11.07 22.50
CA THR A 392 9.99 -11.76 21.31
C THR A 392 9.91 -10.84 20.09
N ALA A 393 10.70 -11.11 19.04
CA ALA A 393 10.58 -10.39 17.77
C ALA A 393 9.14 -10.43 17.20
N ARG A 394 8.44 -11.54 17.47
CA ARG A 394 7.03 -11.74 17.15
C ARG A 394 6.10 -10.81 17.94
N GLU A 395 6.25 -10.71 19.26
CA GLU A 395 5.46 -9.76 20.07
C GLU A 395 5.75 -8.30 19.69
N GLN A 396 7.00 -7.97 19.38
CA GLN A 396 7.40 -6.64 18.94
C GLN A 396 6.72 -6.24 17.64
N VAL A 397 6.82 -7.05 16.57
CA VAL A 397 6.15 -6.77 15.31
C VAL A 397 4.62 -6.80 15.45
N LEU A 398 4.08 -7.69 16.29
CA LEU A 398 2.64 -7.80 16.49
C LEU A 398 2.08 -6.56 17.19
N SER A 399 2.70 -6.15 18.29
CA SER A 399 2.30 -4.95 19.05
C SER A 399 2.35 -3.69 18.18
N LYS A 400 3.33 -3.62 17.29
CA LYS A 400 3.45 -2.55 16.31
C LYS A 400 2.30 -2.55 15.30
N ILE A 401 2.03 -3.68 14.64
CA ILE A 401 0.92 -3.79 13.68
C ILE A 401 -0.39 -3.35 14.34
N MET A 402 -0.65 -3.74 15.59
CA MET A 402 -1.86 -3.34 16.31
C MET A 402 -1.98 -1.83 16.50
N VAL A 403 -0.87 -1.13 16.77
CA VAL A 403 -0.82 0.33 16.91
C VAL A 403 -0.95 1.02 15.55
N ASP A 404 -0.25 0.52 14.53
CA ASP A 404 -0.22 1.09 13.18
C ASP A 404 -1.60 1.12 12.55
N ILE A 405 -2.42 0.11 12.79
CA ILE A 405 -3.80 0.08 12.28
C ILE A 405 -4.60 1.33 12.66
N PHE A 406 -4.39 1.89 13.86
CA PHE A 406 -5.03 3.15 14.26
C PHE A 406 -4.39 4.36 13.56
N GLN A 407 -3.06 4.37 13.40
CA GLN A 407 -2.34 5.48 12.78
C GLN A 407 -2.50 5.57 11.27
N LEU A 408 -2.58 4.44 10.57
CA LEU A 408 -2.85 4.38 9.12
C LEU A 408 -4.17 5.08 8.76
N ARG A 409 -5.13 5.10 9.69
CA ARG A 409 -6.43 5.76 9.52
C ARG A 409 -6.51 7.15 10.17
N SER A 410 -5.46 7.61 10.84
CA SER A 410 -5.46 8.93 11.50
C SER A 410 -5.32 10.07 10.48
N VAL A 411 -4.52 9.89 9.43
CA VAL A 411 -4.39 10.85 8.30
C VAL A 411 -5.70 10.96 7.52
N ASP A 412 -6.28 9.81 7.20
CA ASP A 412 -7.62 9.65 6.62
C ASP A 412 -8.68 10.44 7.40
N LEU A 413 -8.71 10.25 8.73
CA LEU A 413 -9.60 10.97 9.63
C LEU A 413 -9.29 12.48 9.66
N ALA A 414 -8.00 12.85 9.70
CA ALA A 414 -7.58 14.25 9.66
C ALA A 414 -8.08 14.96 8.40
N MET A 415 -7.92 14.34 7.23
CA MET A 415 -8.38 14.89 5.95
C MET A 415 -9.90 15.09 5.94
N VAL A 416 -10.67 14.12 6.45
CA VAL A 416 -12.13 14.23 6.57
C VAL A 416 -12.54 15.40 7.47
N LEU A 417 -11.98 15.47 8.68
CA LEU A 417 -12.31 16.53 9.64
C LEU A 417 -11.86 17.90 9.14
N LYS A 418 -10.68 17.99 8.53
CA LYS A 418 -10.12 19.25 8.01
C LYS A 418 -10.87 19.74 6.78
N ALA A 419 -11.33 18.84 5.91
CA ALA A 419 -12.21 19.18 4.79
C ALA A 419 -13.52 19.81 5.27
N ALA A 420 -14.14 19.23 6.30
CA ALA A 420 -15.33 19.80 6.92
C ALA A 420 -15.04 21.17 7.57
N GLU A 421 -13.90 21.30 8.26
CA GLU A 421 -13.50 22.55 8.91
C GLU A 421 -13.24 23.67 7.89
N ALA A 422 -12.56 23.35 6.79
CA ALA A 422 -12.29 24.27 5.69
C ALA A 422 -13.60 24.71 5.01
N ALA A 423 -14.50 23.77 4.71
CA ALA A 423 -15.81 24.08 4.14
C ALA A 423 -16.66 24.99 5.05
N LEU A 424 -16.67 24.76 6.36
CA LEU A 424 -17.40 25.63 7.30
C LEU A 424 -16.76 27.01 7.45
N SER A 425 -15.43 27.11 7.28
CA SER A 425 -14.68 28.36 7.37
C SER A 425 -14.86 29.25 6.15
N ALA A 426 -15.33 28.69 5.03
CA ALA A 426 -15.65 29.46 3.85
C ALA A 426 -16.82 30.44 4.10
N PRO A 427 -16.86 31.58 3.39
CA PRO A 427 -17.98 32.51 3.48
C PRO A 427 -19.31 31.81 3.16
N LYS A 428 -20.38 32.17 3.88
CA LYS A 428 -21.71 31.59 3.64
C LYS A 428 -22.14 31.85 2.19
N GLY A 429 -22.52 30.80 1.48
CA GLY A 429 -22.92 30.85 0.08
C GLY A 429 -21.77 30.83 -0.93
N ALA A 430 -20.51 30.79 -0.47
CA ALA A 430 -19.37 30.63 -1.36
C ALA A 430 -19.39 29.27 -2.06
N LYS A 431 -18.97 29.25 -3.32
CA LYS A 431 -18.63 28.04 -4.05
C LYS A 431 -17.28 27.56 -3.54
N VAL A 432 -17.22 26.39 -2.90
CA VAL A 432 -15.98 25.89 -2.28
C VAL A 432 -15.41 24.75 -3.11
N ALA A 433 -14.12 24.83 -3.41
CA ALA A 433 -13.37 23.73 -4.01
C ALA A 433 -12.26 23.29 -3.04
N LEU A 434 -12.28 22.02 -2.64
CA LEU A 434 -11.27 21.42 -1.77
C LEU A 434 -10.33 20.56 -2.61
N PHE A 435 -9.04 20.86 -2.57
CA PHE A 435 -8.00 20.07 -3.23
C PHE A 435 -7.27 19.21 -2.23
N PHE A 436 -7.20 17.91 -2.50
CA PHE A 436 -6.42 16.97 -1.71
C PHE A 436 -5.17 16.57 -2.50
N TYR A 437 -4.00 16.74 -1.89
CA TYR A 437 -2.75 16.20 -2.39
C TYR A 437 -2.18 15.25 -1.33
N ALA A 438 -2.39 13.96 -1.54
CA ALA A 438 -2.05 12.87 -0.62
C ALA A 438 -1.84 11.57 -1.40
N GLY A 439 -1.39 10.51 -0.72
CA GLY A 439 -1.35 9.16 -1.29
C GLY A 439 -2.70 8.71 -1.86
N LEU A 440 -2.66 7.88 -2.90
CA LEU A 440 -3.86 7.40 -3.61
C LEU A 440 -4.85 6.71 -2.65
N ASP A 441 -4.35 5.90 -1.73
CA ASP A 441 -5.17 5.20 -0.75
C ASP A 441 -5.91 6.14 0.20
N HIS A 442 -5.24 7.21 0.65
CA HIS A 442 -5.83 8.24 1.48
C HIS A 442 -6.95 8.98 0.74
N THR A 443 -6.67 9.44 -0.48
CA THR A 443 -7.68 10.16 -1.31
C THR A 443 -8.92 9.31 -1.59
N ARG A 444 -8.75 8.02 -1.89
CA ARG A 444 -9.87 7.06 -2.07
C ARG A 444 -10.65 6.83 -0.80
N SER A 445 -9.98 6.75 0.34
CA SER A 445 -10.61 6.58 1.66
C SER A 445 -11.54 7.76 1.98
N VAL A 446 -11.02 8.97 1.81
CA VAL A 446 -11.76 10.24 2.03
C VAL A 446 -12.92 10.40 1.05
N ALA A 447 -12.70 10.12 -0.25
CA ALA A 447 -13.75 10.18 -1.25
C ALA A 447 -14.91 9.22 -0.93
N ARG A 448 -14.61 7.98 -0.50
CA ARG A 448 -15.62 7.01 -0.07
C ARG A 448 -16.40 7.48 1.16
N PHE A 449 -15.75 8.13 2.11
CA PHE A 449 -16.44 8.73 3.26
C PHE A 449 -17.47 9.76 2.82
N PHE A 450 -17.06 10.75 2.00
CA PHE A 450 -17.97 11.81 1.55
C PHE A 450 -19.12 11.25 0.70
N LYS A 451 -18.85 10.28 -0.18
CA LYS A 451 -19.89 9.58 -0.94
C LYS A 451 -20.91 8.90 -0.01
N LYS A 452 -20.44 8.25 1.05
CA LYS A 452 -21.30 7.56 2.02
C LYS A 452 -22.22 8.50 2.79
N ILE A 453 -21.81 9.74 3.05
CA ILE A 453 -22.64 10.74 3.73
C ILE A 453 -23.47 11.61 2.77
N GLY A 454 -23.56 11.24 1.48
CA GLY A 454 -24.47 11.84 0.51
C GLY A 454 -23.84 12.80 -0.50
N PHE A 455 -22.51 12.96 -0.53
CA PHE A 455 -21.87 13.74 -1.60
C PHE A 455 -21.89 12.94 -2.91
N SER A 456 -22.25 13.61 -3.99
CA SER A 456 -22.34 12.99 -5.32
C SER A 456 -21.06 13.20 -6.12
N SER A 457 -20.73 12.21 -6.94
CA SER A 457 -19.73 12.34 -8.01
C SER A 457 -20.37 12.69 -9.36
N SER A 458 -21.69 12.94 -9.37
CA SER A 458 -22.41 13.35 -10.57
C SER A 458 -21.80 14.63 -11.13
N GLY A 459 -21.65 14.66 -12.45
CA GLY A 459 -21.02 15.76 -13.15
C GLY A 459 -19.49 15.77 -13.12
N LEU A 460 -18.84 14.71 -12.59
CA LEU A 460 -17.40 14.52 -12.67
C LEU A 460 -17.04 13.35 -13.62
N PRO A 461 -15.94 13.44 -14.38
CA PRO A 461 -15.51 12.36 -15.26
C PRO A 461 -15.19 11.11 -14.44
N LYS A 462 -15.64 9.93 -14.91
CA LYS A 462 -15.36 8.62 -14.29
C LYS A 462 -15.61 8.62 -12.78
N HIS A 463 -16.73 9.20 -12.33
CA HIS A 463 -17.07 9.34 -10.91
C HIS A 463 -16.03 10.11 -10.06
N GLY A 464 -15.37 11.10 -10.66
CA GLY A 464 -14.37 11.92 -9.98
C GLY A 464 -12.94 11.39 -10.08
N VAL A 465 -12.71 10.34 -10.87
CA VAL A 465 -11.36 9.79 -11.08
C VAL A 465 -10.78 10.31 -12.39
N VAL A 466 -9.65 11.01 -12.30
CA VAL A 466 -8.89 11.46 -13.47
C VAL A 466 -7.48 10.85 -13.41
N GLY A 467 -7.04 10.26 -14.53
CA GLY A 467 -5.73 9.61 -14.64
C GLY A 467 -5.79 8.08 -14.63
N LYS A 468 -4.61 7.46 -14.48
CA LYS A 468 -4.41 6.02 -14.30
C LYS A 468 -4.02 5.70 -12.86
N GLU A 469 -4.34 4.48 -12.41
CA GLU A 469 -3.93 3.97 -11.09
C GLU A 469 -2.43 3.66 -11.06
N GLU A 470 -1.95 3.06 -12.16
CA GLU A 470 -0.56 2.72 -12.37
C GLU A 470 -0.10 3.43 -13.65
N TYR A 471 1.01 4.15 -13.54
CA TYR A 471 1.73 4.69 -14.69
C TYR A 471 2.97 3.83 -14.91
N GLU A 472 3.21 3.43 -16.15
CA GLU A 472 4.48 2.80 -16.52
C GLU A 472 5.62 3.80 -16.28
N GLU A 473 6.85 3.31 -16.03
CA GLU A 473 7.99 4.19 -15.68
C GLU A 473 8.31 5.21 -16.77
N ASP A 474 8.04 4.87 -18.03
CA ASP A 474 8.21 5.68 -19.23
C ASP A 474 6.94 6.44 -19.64
N GLU A 475 5.79 6.17 -19.02
CA GLU A 475 4.55 6.85 -19.34
C GLU A 475 4.59 8.31 -18.88
N LYS A 476 4.20 9.21 -19.79
CA LYS A 476 4.02 10.63 -19.45
C LYS A 476 2.89 10.77 -18.43
N ARG A 477 3.24 11.15 -17.20
CA ARG A 477 2.29 11.47 -16.12
C ARG A 477 1.59 12.81 -16.39
N ALA A 478 0.70 12.85 -17.37
CA ALA A 478 -0.12 14.00 -17.72
C ALA A 478 -1.60 13.70 -17.48
N LEU A 479 -2.32 14.65 -16.86
CA LEU A 479 -3.76 14.55 -16.67
C LEU A 479 -4.47 15.43 -17.70
N SER A 480 -5.36 14.84 -18.49
CA SER A 480 -6.27 15.59 -19.36
C SER A 480 -7.56 15.86 -18.59
N LEU A 481 -7.74 17.09 -18.13
CA LEU A 481 -8.95 17.52 -17.46
C LEU A 481 -10.00 17.96 -18.49
N PRO A 482 -11.30 17.66 -18.25
CA PRO A 482 -12.38 18.31 -18.97
C PRO A 482 -12.26 19.84 -18.92
N SER A 483 -12.66 20.53 -19.99
CA SER A 483 -12.48 21.98 -20.12
C SER A 483 -13.16 22.81 -19.02
N TYR A 484 -14.22 22.29 -18.39
CA TYR A 484 -14.89 22.94 -17.26
C TYR A 484 -14.16 22.77 -15.93
N LEU A 485 -13.21 21.83 -15.83
CA LEU A 485 -12.29 21.72 -14.69
C LEU A 485 -11.02 22.56 -14.89
N ASN A 486 -10.77 23.06 -16.11
CA ASN A 486 -9.69 24.03 -16.33
C ASN A 486 -10.02 25.42 -15.74
N ASP A 487 -11.29 25.66 -15.40
CA ASP A 487 -11.77 26.89 -14.76
C ASP A 487 -12.89 26.51 -13.79
N LEU A 488 -12.58 26.47 -12.50
CA LEU A 488 -13.52 26.02 -11.47
C LEU A 488 -14.79 26.88 -11.39
N SER A 489 -14.80 28.11 -11.92
CA SER A 489 -16.03 28.90 -11.99
C SER A 489 -17.11 28.18 -12.82
N LYS A 490 -16.69 27.40 -13.81
CA LYS A 490 -17.54 26.58 -14.70
C LYS A 490 -18.00 25.26 -14.06
N LEU A 491 -17.43 24.90 -12.89
CA LEU A 491 -17.92 23.78 -12.10
C LEU A 491 -19.26 24.10 -11.41
N PHE A 492 -19.67 25.37 -11.32
CA PHE A 492 -20.83 25.80 -10.55
C PHE A 492 -21.80 26.68 -11.37
N PRO A 493 -23.00 26.19 -11.75
CA PRO A 493 -23.57 24.89 -11.36
C PRO A 493 -22.85 23.73 -12.04
N VAL A 494 -22.86 22.56 -11.39
CA VAL A 494 -22.30 21.34 -11.96
C VAL A 494 -23.01 21.08 -13.30
N PRO A 495 -22.29 20.96 -14.44
CA PRO A 495 -22.91 20.83 -15.74
C PRO A 495 -23.94 19.68 -15.78
N ALA A 496 -25.19 20.00 -16.12
CA ALA A 496 -26.28 19.03 -16.20
C ALA A 496 -26.13 18.04 -17.38
N SER A 497 -25.24 18.34 -18.32
CA SER A 497 -25.03 17.62 -19.59
C SER A 497 -24.08 16.42 -19.49
N LEU A 498 -23.95 15.81 -18.32
CA LEU A 498 -23.25 14.54 -18.14
C LEU A 498 -24.32 13.46 -17.97
N PRO A 499 -24.20 12.30 -18.66
CA PRO A 499 -25.29 11.34 -18.86
C PRO A 499 -26.01 11.06 -17.54
N GLU A 500 -27.35 11.18 -17.57
CA GLU A 500 -28.20 11.13 -16.39
C GLU A 500 -27.94 9.85 -15.58
N VAL A 501 -27.17 9.98 -14.50
CA VAL A 501 -27.14 8.95 -13.45
C VAL A 501 -28.33 9.20 -12.53
N ASP A 502 -29.07 8.12 -12.34
CA ASP A 502 -30.43 7.99 -11.81
C ASP A 502 -30.81 8.97 -10.67
N LYS A 503 -31.89 9.73 -10.90
CA LYS A 503 -32.43 10.76 -10.00
C LYS A 503 -32.97 10.20 -8.67
N ARG A 504 -33.02 8.88 -8.50
CA ARG A 504 -33.55 8.20 -7.30
C ARG A 504 -32.67 8.32 -6.06
N THR A 505 -31.36 8.54 -6.19
CA THR A 505 -30.45 8.62 -5.03
C THR A 505 -30.50 9.97 -4.29
N LEU A 506 -31.00 11.03 -4.93
CA LEU A 506 -31.02 12.40 -4.38
C LEU A 506 -32.19 12.71 -3.42
N GLN A 507 -33.17 11.80 -3.26
CA GLN A 507 -34.34 12.03 -2.41
C GLN A 507 -34.18 11.57 -0.94
N LYS A 508 -33.14 10.80 -0.61
CA LYS A 508 -32.83 10.48 0.81
C LYS A 508 -31.91 11.57 1.39
N GLY A 509 -32.50 12.57 2.03
CA GLY A 509 -31.74 13.59 2.76
C GLY A 509 -30.88 13.01 3.90
N PRO A 510 -29.90 13.77 4.42
CA PRO A 510 -28.96 13.32 5.45
C PRO A 510 -29.62 12.88 6.77
N SER A 511 -30.87 13.28 7.01
CA SER A 511 -31.68 12.83 8.15
C SER A 511 -32.03 11.33 8.12
N GLY A 512 -32.01 10.66 6.96
CA GLY A 512 -32.23 9.22 6.83
C GLY A 512 -31.01 8.36 7.16
N LEU A 513 -29.79 8.91 6.98
CA LEU A 513 -28.53 8.19 7.15
C LEU A 513 -28.20 7.91 8.63
N VAL A 514 -28.68 8.74 9.56
CA VAL A 514 -28.57 8.49 11.01
C VAL A 514 -29.51 7.36 11.46
N ALA A 515 -30.61 7.11 10.73
CA ALA A 515 -31.56 6.05 11.06
C ALA A 515 -31.13 4.66 10.56
N GLU A 516 -30.34 4.57 9.48
CA GLU A 516 -29.85 3.31 8.88
C GLU A 516 -28.49 2.84 9.43
N ILE A 517 -27.78 3.63 10.24
CA ILE A 517 -26.65 3.13 11.03
C ILE A 517 -27.24 2.29 12.17
N ASN A 518 -27.37 0.99 11.93
CA ASN A 518 -27.79 -0.02 12.91
C ASN A 518 -26.86 -0.04 14.13
N LEU A 519 -27.09 0.88 15.08
CA LEU A 519 -26.68 0.70 16.46
C LEU A 519 -27.53 -0.44 17.04
N THR A 520 -26.87 -1.48 17.54
CA THR A 520 -27.53 -2.59 18.24
C THR A 520 -28.52 -2.04 19.28
N PRO A 521 -29.71 -2.65 19.47
CA PRO A 521 -30.71 -2.20 20.46
C PRO A 521 -30.14 -1.97 21.87
N ALA A 522 -29.04 -2.65 22.22
CA ALA A 522 -28.31 -2.50 23.48
C ALA A 522 -27.61 -1.14 23.68
N ALA A 523 -27.35 -0.35 22.62
CA ALA A 523 -26.63 0.93 22.72
C ALA A 523 -27.54 2.14 22.95
N ARG A 524 -28.86 2.00 22.77
CA ARG A 524 -29.84 3.09 22.90
C ARG A 524 -30.07 3.57 24.35
N PRO A 525 -30.07 2.71 25.39
CA PRO A 525 -30.30 3.16 26.78
C PRO A 525 -29.10 3.94 27.36
N ALA A 526 -27.87 3.53 27.05
CA ALA A 526 -26.65 4.09 27.66
C ALA A 526 -26.33 5.55 27.23
N ILE A 527 -26.86 5.99 26.09
CA ILE A 527 -26.69 7.35 25.57
C ILE A 527 -27.80 8.28 26.09
N ALA A 528 -29.03 7.76 26.24
CA ALA A 528 -30.14 8.54 26.79
C ALA A 528 -29.92 8.91 28.27
N GLU A 529 -29.33 8.00 29.07
CA GLU A 529 -29.07 8.22 30.49
C GLU A 529 -27.97 9.26 30.74
N ARG A 530 -26.95 9.35 29.87
CA ARG A 530 -25.88 10.37 29.97
C ARG A 530 -26.31 11.77 29.52
N VAL A 531 -27.29 11.88 28.62
CA VAL A 531 -27.80 13.18 28.13
C VAL A 531 -28.82 13.81 29.08
N GLN A 532 -29.52 12.99 29.90
CA GLN A 532 -30.44 13.51 30.92
C GLN A 532 -29.74 14.10 32.15
N VAL A 533 -28.58 13.56 32.53
CA VAL A 533 -27.77 14.07 33.66
C VAL A 533 -27.18 15.46 33.39
N LEU A 534 -26.98 15.84 32.12
CA LEU A 534 -26.40 17.15 31.76
C LEU A 534 -27.43 18.25 31.48
N ARG A 535 -28.74 17.94 31.46
CA ARG A 535 -29.80 18.92 31.18
C ARG A 535 -30.64 19.35 32.39
N GLY A 536 -30.42 18.76 33.56
CA GLY A 536 -31.19 19.11 34.76
C GLY A 536 -30.31 19.19 36.00
N GLY A 537 -29.88 20.40 36.37
CA GLY A 537 -29.34 20.64 37.71
C GLY A 537 -28.35 21.81 37.78
N GLY A 538 -28.83 22.98 38.17
CA GLY A 538 -27.97 24.07 38.63
C GLY A 538 -27.22 23.63 39.90
N TYR A 539 -25.91 23.51 39.82
CA TYR A 539 -25.06 23.21 40.97
C TYR A 539 -24.66 24.49 41.69
N ARG A 540 -25.26 24.72 42.88
CA ARG A 540 -24.65 25.55 43.93
C ARG A 540 -23.67 24.67 44.71
N MET A 541 -22.42 25.12 44.80
CA MET A 541 -21.38 24.46 45.61
C MET A 541 -21.65 24.67 47.11
N PRO A 542 -21.60 23.61 47.96
CA PRO A 542 -21.36 23.78 49.37
C PRO A 542 -19.87 23.56 49.69
N HIS A 543 -19.29 24.49 50.44
CA HIS A 543 -18.01 24.32 51.10
C HIS A 543 -18.16 23.38 52.30
N GLY A 544 -17.45 22.24 52.27
CA GLY A 544 -17.27 21.35 53.42
C GLY A 544 -16.32 20.20 53.09
N PRO A 545 -15.39 19.82 53.98
CA PRO A 545 -14.44 18.73 53.72
C PRO A 545 -15.10 17.35 53.90
N PRO A 546 -14.67 16.31 53.15
CA PRO A 546 -15.31 15.00 53.18
C PRO A 546 -14.86 14.17 54.40
N PRO A 547 -15.72 13.27 54.93
CA PRO A 547 -15.35 12.35 56.01
C PRO A 547 -14.65 11.10 55.47
N HIS A 548 -13.75 10.55 56.28
CA HIS A 548 -13.02 9.31 56.05
C HIS A 548 -13.97 8.10 55.95
N ALA A 549 -13.77 7.28 54.91
CA ALA A 549 -14.45 5.99 54.74
C ALA A 549 -13.53 4.83 55.17
N HIS A 550 -14.01 3.99 56.07
CA HIS A 550 -13.40 2.70 56.43
C HIS A 550 -13.74 1.61 55.38
N PRO A 551 -12.87 0.62 55.15
CA PRO A 551 -13.10 -0.42 54.17
C PRO A 551 -14.00 -1.55 54.73
N MET A 552 -14.94 -2.01 53.89
CA MET A 552 -15.76 -3.21 54.12
C MET A 552 -14.99 -4.48 53.69
N PRO A 553 -15.21 -5.64 54.34
CA PRO A 553 -14.45 -6.86 54.09
C PRO A 553 -14.98 -7.67 52.89
N ILE A 554 -14.05 -8.31 52.18
CA ILE A 554 -14.29 -9.21 51.04
C ILE A 554 -14.60 -10.62 51.56
N PRO A 555 -15.61 -11.35 51.03
CA PRO A 555 -15.86 -12.74 51.42
C PRO A 555 -14.94 -13.71 50.67
N HIS A 556 -14.34 -14.65 51.40
CA HIS A 556 -13.53 -15.74 50.88
C HIS A 556 -14.37 -16.78 50.11
N MET A 557 -13.94 -17.14 48.90
CA MET A 557 -14.40 -18.34 48.18
C MET A 557 -13.38 -19.48 48.32
N PRO A 558 -13.82 -20.76 48.37
CA PRO A 558 -12.94 -21.91 48.46
C PRO A 558 -12.35 -22.32 47.09
N PRO A 559 -11.21 -23.05 47.06
CA PRO A 559 -10.52 -23.41 45.83
C PRO A 559 -11.18 -24.61 45.11
N PRO A 560 -11.04 -24.73 43.78
CA PRO A 560 -11.58 -25.85 43.02
C PRO A 560 -10.68 -27.10 43.11
N MET A 561 -11.32 -28.26 43.18
CA MET A 561 -10.67 -29.57 43.19
C MET A 561 -10.05 -29.92 41.84
N VAL A 562 -8.88 -30.57 41.88
CA VAL A 562 -8.12 -31.07 40.72
C VAL A 562 -8.59 -32.50 40.39
N PRO A 563 -8.82 -32.88 39.11
CA PRO A 563 -8.98 -34.27 38.73
C PRO A 563 -7.64 -34.92 38.39
N MET A 564 -7.36 -36.06 39.02
CA MET A 564 -6.23 -36.94 38.75
C MET A 564 -6.44 -37.79 37.49
N GLY A 565 -5.37 -37.98 36.72
CA GLY A 565 -5.08 -39.25 36.03
C GLY A 565 -5.14 -39.28 34.50
N MET A 566 -3.99 -39.06 33.84
CA MET A 566 -3.69 -39.69 32.54
C MET A 566 -2.23 -40.18 32.50
N PRO A 567 -1.96 -41.35 31.90
CA PRO A 567 -0.61 -41.95 31.85
C PRO A 567 0.30 -41.29 30.78
N PRO A 568 1.63 -41.42 30.91
CA PRO A 568 2.59 -40.73 30.05
C PRO A 568 2.74 -41.41 28.66
N PRO A 569 3.11 -40.65 27.62
CA PRO A 569 3.39 -41.20 26.29
C PRO A 569 4.78 -41.85 26.22
N MET A 570 4.88 -42.93 25.46
CA MET A 570 6.09 -43.72 25.22
C MET A 570 7.19 -42.96 24.46
N PRO A 571 8.47 -43.29 24.67
CA PRO A 571 9.59 -42.69 23.96
C PRO A 571 9.73 -43.24 22.53
N TRP A 572 9.97 -42.34 21.57
CA TRP A 572 10.31 -42.68 20.19
C TRP A 572 11.80 -43.09 20.06
N PRO A 573 12.14 -44.07 19.19
CA PRO A 573 13.50 -44.58 19.07
C PRO A 573 14.41 -43.60 18.30
N GLY A 574 15.64 -43.45 18.82
CA GLY A 574 16.66 -42.53 18.33
C GLY A 574 17.12 -42.83 16.90
N LYS A 575 17.36 -41.76 16.14
CA LYS A 575 18.04 -41.79 14.84
C LYS A 575 19.54 -41.66 15.03
N SER A 576 20.28 -42.62 14.47
CA SER A 576 21.74 -42.64 14.41
C SER A 576 22.32 -41.41 13.70
N PRO A 577 23.52 -40.93 14.10
CA PRO A 577 24.21 -39.84 13.44
C PRO A 577 25.10 -40.37 12.31
N GLY A 578 25.01 -39.76 11.12
CA GLY A 578 26.00 -39.93 10.05
C GLY A 578 25.40 -39.90 8.65
N HIS A 579 25.53 -38.75 7.95
CA HIS A 579 25.61 -38.58 6.47
C HIS A 579 25.32 -37.12 6.00
N GLY A 580 25.52 -36.10 6.83
CA GLY A 580 25.20 -34.70 6.49
C GLY A 580 26.21 -33.97 5.59
N GLN A 581 27.47 -34.39 5.52
CA GLN A 581 28.53 -33.56 4.93
C GLN A 581 28.68 -33.66 3.40
N ASP A 582 28.20 -34.74 2.75
CA ASP A 582 28.36 -34.89 1.30
C ASP A 582 27.39 -34.03 0.47
N ARG A 583 26.21 -33.68 1.01
CA ARG A 583 25.17 -32.93 0.27
C ARG A 583 25.48 -31.45 0.13
N ASP A 584 26.19 -30.85 1.08
CA ASP A 584 26.58 -29.44 1.01
C ASP A 584 27.74 -29.22 0.02
N ARG A 585 28.61 -30.22 -0.15
CA ARG A 585 29.68 -30.22 -1.16
C ARG A 585 29.13 -30.31 -2.59
N GLU A 586 28.02 -31.02 -2.79
CA GLU A 586 27.36 -31.13 -4.10
C GLU A 586 26.57 -29.86 -4.46
N ARG A 587 26.06 -29.13 -3.47
CA ARG A 587 25.39 -27.84 -3.65
C ARG A 587 26.34 -26.70 -4.02
N ALA A 588 27.52 -26.63 -3.41
CA ALA A 588 28.55 -25.65 -3.78
C ALA A 588 28.95 -25.83 -5.27
N LYS A 589 29.19 -27.07 -5.69
CA LYS A 589 29.57 -27.39 -7.08
C LYS A 589 28.53 -27.00 -8.14
N ASN A 590 27.24 -27.03 -7.82
CA ASN A 590 26.18 -26.67 -8.78
C ASN A 590 25.92 -25.15 -8.86
N ARG A 591 26.17 -24.41 -7.77
CA ARG A 591 26.05 -22.95 -7.77
C ARG A 591 27.21 -22.31 -8.54
N ASP A 592 28.43 -22.80 -8.30
CA ASP A 592 29.61 -22.39 -9.06
C ASP A 592 29.43 -22.65 -10.56
N ARG A 593 28.77 -23.76 -10.95
CA ARG A 593 28.50 -24.06 -12.37
C ARG A 593 27.55 -23.07 -13.05
N LYS A 594 26.54 -22.52 -12.34
CA LYS A 594 25.55 -21.62 -12.97
C LYS A 594 26.11 -20.20 -13.14
N ASP A 595 26.82 -19.70 -12.14
CA ASP A 595 27.43 -18.36 -12.21
C ASP A 595 28.58 -18.35 -13.24
N VAL A 596 29.31 -19.48 -13.36
CA VAL A 596 30.28 -19.69 -14.43
C VAL A 596 29.63 -19.68 -15.81
N THR A 597 28.39 -20.17 -15.99
CA THR A 597 27.74 -20.20 -17.31
C THR A 597 27.33 -18.82 -17.84
N GLU A 598 26.75 -17.94 -17.02
CA GLU A 598 26.38 -16.59 -17.49
C GLU A 598 27.60 -15.70 -17.70
N ALA A 599 28.62 -15.81 -16.83
CA ALA A 599 29.90 -15.14 -17.04
C ALA A 599 30.59 -15.62 -18.33
N SER A 600 30.54 -16.92 -18.62
CA SER A 600 31.11 -17.50 -19.84
C SER A 600 30.37 -17.05 -21.11
N LYS A 601 29.04 -16.94 -21.07
CA LYS A 601 28.25 -16.36 -22.17
C LYS A 601 28.59 -14.90 -22.39
N LYS A 602 28.65 -14.09 -21.32
CA LYS A 602 29.01 -12.68 -21.41
C LYS A 602 30.42 -12.52 -22.00
N ALA A 603 31.40 -13.26 -21.49
CA ALA A 603 32.77 -13.24 -21.99
C ALA A 603 32.88 -13.69 -23.46
N PHE A 604 32.02 -14.61 -23.92
CA PHE A 604 31.94 -14.96 -25.34
C PHE A 604 31.47 -13.78 -26.19
N PHE A 605 30.34 -13.15 -25.85
CA PHE A 605 29.83 -12.03 -26.63
C PHE A 605 30.73 -10.79 -26.56
N ASP A 606 31.35 -10.52 -25.40
CA ASP A 606 32.33 -9.45 -25.23
C ASP A 606 33.61 -9.69 -26.05
N SER A 607 33.90 -10.94 -26.44
CA SER A 607 35.05 -11.28 -27.28
C SER A 607 34.80 -11.12 -28.78
N LEU A 608 33.54 -10.90 -29.19
CA LEU A 608 33.17 -10.67 -30.58
C LEU A 608 33.21 -9.16 -30.90
N PRO A 609 33.59 -8.75 -32.12
CA PRO A 609 33.50 -7.35 -32.53
C PRO A 609 32.07 -6.84 -32.45
N ALA A 610 31.85 -5.66 -31.85
CA ALA A 610 30.51 -5.12 -31.65
C ALA A 610 29.79 -4.79 -32.98
N ASP A 611 30.54 -4.23 -33.94
CA ASP A 611 29.99 -3.64 -35.16
C ASP A 611 30.16 -4.51 -36.41
N GLU A 612 30.76 -5.70 -36.28
CA GLU A 612 31.04 -6.59 -37.41
C GLU A 612 30.74 -8.05 -37.07
N LEU A 613 30.20 -8.80 -38.03
CA LEU A 613 30.03 -10.25 -37.96
C LEU A 613 31.26 -10.95 -38.54
N LEU A 614 31.81 -11.93 -37.82
CA LEU A 614 32.89 -12.77 -38.33
C LEU A 614 32.45 -13.58 -39.57
N GLU A 615 33.39 -14.09 -40.37
CA GLU A 615 33.09 -14.87 -41.58
C GLU A 615 32.13 -16.04 -41.31
N LYS A 616 32.35 -16.78 -40.21
CA LYS A 616 31.45 -17.87 -39.78
C LYS A 616 30.12 -17.39 -39.22
N GLU A 617 30.05 -16.17 -38.68
CA GLU A 617 28.79 -15.54 -38.29
C GLU A 617 27.96 -15.16 -39.52
N LEU A 618 28.62 -14.65 -40.57
CA LEU A 618 27.98 -14.34 -41.86
C LEU A 618 27.46 -15.61 -42.54
N GLU A 619 28.22 -16.70 -42.55
CA GLU A 619 27.77 -18.00 -43.06
C GLU A 619 26.53 -18.51 -42.31
N LEU A 620 26.52 -18.42 -40.97
CA LEU A 620 25.38 -18.85 -40.14
C LEU A 620 24.16 -17.96 -40.32
N ARG A 621 24.36 -16.64 -40.42
CA ARG A 621 23.31 -15.67 -40.73
C ARG A 621 22.68 -15.99 -42.09
N GLN A 622 23.48 -16.13 -43.15
CA GLN A 622 22.99 -16.43 -44.48
C GLN A 622 22.20 -17.74 -44.51
N LEU A 623 22.67 -18.78 -43.83
CA LEU A 623 21.96 -20.06 -43.72
C LEU A 623 20.57 -19.92 -43.07
N LEU A 624 20.41 -19.03 -42.08
CA LEU A 624 19.11 -18.76 -41.45
C LEU A 624 18.19 -17.99 -42.39
N LEU A 625 18.70 -16.99 -43.12
CA LEU A 625 17.95 -16.22 -44.12
C LEU A 625 17.47 -17.13 -45.27
N ASP A 626 18.36 -17.95 -45.83
CA ASP A 626 18.01 -18.93 -46.88
C ASP A 626 16.96 -19.95 -46.41
N HIS A 627 16.89 -20.22 -45.11
CA HIS A 627 15.85 -21.08 -44.52
C HIS A 627 14.51 -20.37 -44.39
N LEU A 628 14.51 -19.10 -44.01
CA LEU A 628 13.31 -18.26 -43.98
C LEU A 628 12.74 -18.06 -45.38
N ASP A 629 13.59 -17.78 -46.37
CA ASP A 629 13.17 -17.59 -47.77
C ASP A 629 12.52 -18.84 -48.35
N ARG A 630 13.12 -20.02 -48.14
CA ARG A 630 12.53 -21.29 -48.57
C ARG A 630 11.18 -21.55 -47.89
N PHE A 631 11.07 -21.26 -46.60
CA PHE A 631 9.80 -21.42 -45.88
C PHE A 631 8.70 -20.51 -46.43
N GLN A 632 9.03 -19.28 -46.83
CA GLN A 632 8.09 -18.36 -47.47
C GLN A 632 7.67 -18.84 -48.87
N GLN A 633 8.62 -19.33 -49.67
CA GLN A 633 8.36 -19.87 -51.01
C GLN A 633 7.48 -21.12 -50.98
N ASP A 634 7.65 -21.98 -49.98
CA ASP A 634 6.87 -23.21 -49.80
C ASP A 634 5.43 -22.96 -49.26
N GLY A 635 5.03 -21.70 -49.05
CA GLY A 635 3.71 -21.34 -48.54
C GLY A 635 3.49 -21.81 -47.09
N GLY A 636 4.56 -21.77 -46.27
CA GLY A 636 4.53 -22.25 -44.90
C GLY A 636 3.40 -21.61 -44.06
N PRO A 637 2.84 -22.35 -43.09
CA PRO A 637 1.80 -21.82 -42.21
C PRO A 637 2.32 -20.57 -41.47
N GLY A 638 1.47 -19.53 -41.36
CA GLY A 638 1.85 -18.16 -40.99
C GLY A 638 2.53 -17.92 -39.62
N GLU A 639 2.97 -18.95 -38.91
CA GLU A 639 3.76 -18.85 -37.68
C GLU A 639 5.29 -18.92 -37.93
N GLY A 640 5.78 -19.01 -39.17
CA GLY A 640 7.22 -19.09 -39.47
C GLY A 640 7.87 -20.46 -39.15
N PRO A 641 9.10 -20.75 -39.64
CA PRO A 641 9.74 -22.03 -39.40
C PRO A 641 10.24 -22.17 -37.96
N MET A 642 10.17 -23.39 -37.43
CA MET A 642 10.73 -23.72 -36.11
C MET A 642 12.25 -23.58 -36.12
N LEU A 643 12.84 -22.92 -35.13
CA LEU A 643 14.30 -22.82 -34.94
C LEU A 643 14.95 -24.22 -34.84
N SER A 644 14.25 -25.19 -34.26
CA SER A 644 14.71 -26.57 -34.18
C SER A 644 14.84 -27.25 -35.55
N SER A 645 14.04 -26.86 -36.54
CA SER A 645 14.13 -27.43 -37.89
C SER A 645 15.46 -27.08 -38.55
N ILE A 646 15.87 -25.81 -38.50
CA ILE A 646 17.14 -25.35 -39.07
C ILE A 646 18.34 -25.76 -38.21
N ALA A 647 18.20 -25.75 -36.87
CA ALA A 647 19.25 -26.15 -35.94
C ALA A 647 19.66 -27.62 -36.08
N ASN A 648 18.80 -28.46 -36.64
CA ASN A 648 19.06 -29.87 -36.91
C ASN A 648 19.64 -30.14 -38.30
N SER A 649 19.77 -29.11 -39.16
CA SER A 649 20.43 -29.27 -40.45
C SER A 649 21.93 -29.51 -40.27
N LYS A 650 22.54 -30.35 -41.11
CA LYS A 650 23.99 -30.65 -41.05
C LYS A 650 24.84 -29.39 -41.21
N ALA A 651 24.42 -28.46 -42.06
CA ALA A 651 25.09 -27.18 -42.26
C ALA A 651 25.06 -26.32 -40.98
N CYS A 652 23.89 -26.18 -40.35
CA CYS A 652 23.76 -25.40 -39.12
C CYS A 652 24.53 -26.05 -37.97
N GLN A 653 24.50 -27.38 -37.83
CA GLN A 653 25.26 -28.08 -36.79
C GLN A 653 26.77 -27.89 -36.93
N LYS A 654 27.29 -27.91 -38.16
CA LYS A 654 28.70 -27.64 -38.46
C LYS A 654 29.08 -26.22 -38.03
N LEU A 655 28.35 -25.21 -38.52
CA LEU A 655 28.59 -23.81 -38.19
C LEU A 655 28.43 -23.52 -36.70
N LYS A 656 27.41 -24.11 -36.04
CA LYS A 656 27.20 -23.97 -34.60
C LYS A 656 28.36 -24.55 -33.78
N GLY A 657 28.92 -25.67 -34.23
CA GLY A 657 30.07 -26.31 -33.58
C GLY A 657 31.39 -25.56 -33.77
N GLU A 658 31.54 -24.85 -34.89
CA GLU A 658 32.71 -24.02 -35.18
C GLU A 658 32.62 -22.63 -34.51
N LEU A 659 31.41 -22.05 -34.43
CA LEU A 659 31.19 -20.67 -34.01
C LEU A 659 30.81 -20.52 -32.52
N LEU A 660 29.87 -21.33 -32.03
CA LEU A 660 29.28 -21.10 -30.70
C LEU A 660 29.99 -21.93 -29.64
N LYS A 661 30.38 -21.28 -28.54
CA LYS A 661 30.75 -21.99 -27.31
C LYS A 661 29.56 -22.84 -26.84
N ARG A 662 29.85 -23.96 -26.20
CA ARG A 662 28.85 -24.95 -25.76
C ARG A 662 27.76 -24.35 -24.87
N GLU A 663 28.09 -23.28 -24.15
CA GLU A 663 27.23 -22.54 -23.23
C GLU A 663 26.29 -21.54 -23.92
N VAL A 664 26.53 -21.20 -25.19
CA VAL A 664 25.78 -20.19 -25.96
C VAL A 664 24.80 -20.89 -26.89
N SER A 665 23.50 -20.63 -26.73
CA SER A 665 22.49 -21.22 -27.60
C SER A 665 22.39 -20.47 -28.93
N LEU A 666 21.87 -21.14 -29.97
CA LEU A 666 21.61 -20.49 -31.26
C LEU A 666 20.61 -19.33 -31.12
N ARG A 667 19.64 -19.44 -30.21
CA ARG A 667 18.70 -18.37 -29.90
C ARG A 667 19.40 -17.16 -29.29
N ASP A 668 20.25 -17.36 -28.28
CA ASP A 668 21.00 -16.27 -27.64
C ASP A 668 21.88 -15.53 -28.64
N TRP A 669 22.48 -16.27 -29.59
CA TRP A 669 23.27 -15.69 -30.67
C TRP A 669 22.40 -14.92 -31.66
N ILE A 670 21.24 -15.46 -32.08
CA ILE A 670 20.29 -14.74 -32.95
C ILE A 670 19.90 -13.42 -32.32
N ASP A 671 19.40 -13.45 -31.07
CA ASP A 671 18.85 -12.27 -30.40
C ASP A 671 19.92 -11.18 -30.19
N ARG A 672 21.19 -11.54 -29.96
CA ARG A 672 22.28 -10.58 -29.68
C ARG A 672 23.08 -10.13 -30.90
N ARG A 673 23.22 -10.96 -31.94
CA ARG A 673 24.14 -10.69 -33.07
C ARG A 673 23.41 -10.36 -34.37
N VAL A 674 22.27 -10.99 -34.62
CA VAL A 674 21.47 -10.76 -35.84
C VAL A 674 20.03 -10.37 -35.53
N GLY A 675 19.78 -9.92 -34.29
CA GLY A 675 18.46 -9.55 -33.80
C GLY A 675 17.84 -8.37 -34.57
N GLY A 676 18.64 -7.61 -35.32
CA GLY A 676 18.17 -6.57 -36.25
C GLY A 676 17.37 -7.13 -37.43
N GLU A 677 17.65 -8.35 -37.87
CA GLU A 677 17.09 -8.92 -39.11
C GLU A 677 16.18 -10.12 -38.83
N ILE A 678 16.55 -10.94 -37.84
CA ILE A 678 15.83 -12.17 -37.48
C ILE A 678 15.38 -12.04 -36.03
N ALA A 679 14.09 -12.28 -35.79
CA ALA A 679 13.52 -12.33 -34.45
C ALA A 679 13.15 -13.77 -34.06
N THR A 680 13.16 -14.04 -32.75
CA THR A 680 12.71 -15.33 -32.20
C THR A 680 11.43 -15.12 -31.37
N LYS A 681 10.42 -15.98 -31.57
CA LYS A 681 9.19 -16.00 -30.76
C LYS A 681 8.89 -17.41 -30.31
N ILE A 682 8.21 -17.54 -29.17
CA ILE A 682 7.66 -18.81 -28.73
C ILE A 682 6.29 -18.98 -29.42
N GLY A 683 6.19 -19.92 -30.36
CA GLY A 683 4.96 -20.21 -31.10
C GLY A 683 3.86 -20.79 -30.20
N SER A 684 2.66 -20.99 -30.76
CA SER A 684 1.49 -21.49 -30.02
C SER A 684 1.71 -22.87 -29.38
N ASN A 685 2.51 -23.73 -30.03
CA ASN A 685 2.96 -25.02 -29.50
C ASN A 685 4.11 -24.90 -28.47
N GLY A 686 4.61 -23.70 -28.26
CA GLY A 686 5.73 -23.31 -27.41
C GLY A 686 7.12 -23.62 -27.98
N GLN A 687 7.25 -24.07 -29.21
CA GLN A 687 8.56 -24.18 -29.87
C GLN A 687 9.03 -22.78 -30.27
N VAL A 688 10.35 -22.57 -30.30
CA VAL A 688 10.91 -21.31 -30.79
C VAL A 688 10.78 -21.31 -32.31
N ILE A 689 10.09 -20.32 -32.86
CA ILE A 689 9.99 -20.00 -34.28
C ILE A 689 10.89 -18.82 -34.59
N ILE A 690 11.42 -18.77 -35.81
CA ILE A 690 12.16 -17.62 -36.33
C ILE A 690 11.39 -16.98 -37.48
N PHE A 691 11.53 -15.67 -37.64
CA PHE A 691 10.90 -14.89 -38.70
C PHE A 691 11.74 -13.64 -38.98
N TYR A 692 11.56 -13.04 -40.15
CA TYR A 692 12.13 -11.73 -40.46
C TYR A 692 11.57 -10.69 -39.51
N ARG A 693 12.42 -9.87 -38.90
CA ARG A 693 11.99 -8.82 -37.96
C ARG A 693 11.02 -7.83 -38.61
N ASN A 694 11.20 -7.57 -39.90
CA ASN A 694 10.33 -6.69 -40.68
C ASN A 694 8.99 -7.35 -41.07
N ASP A 695 8.91 -8.68 -41.02
CA ASP A 695 7.68 -9.44 -41.27
C ASP A 695 6.91 -9.71 -39.97
N GLN A 696 7.30 -9.06 -38.87
CA GLN A 696 6.49 -9.06 -37.67
C GLN A 696 5.25 -8.19 -37.94
N PRO A 697 4.03 -8.73 -38.06
CA PRO A 697 2.87 -7.94 -37.72
C PRO A 697 3.06 -7.56 -36.25
N GLU A 698 3.19 -6.26 -35.96
CA GLU A 698 3.34 -5.73 -34.61
C GLU A 698 2.39 -6.48 -33.67
N VAL A 699 2.95 -7.27 -32.75
CA VAL A 699 2.15 -8.07 -31.82
C VAL A 699 1.68 -7.14 -30.71
N GLN A 700 0.66 -6.33 -31.01
CA GLN A 700 -0.26 -5.76 -30.03
C GLN A 700 -1.36 -6.80 -29.74
N GLY A 701 -1.76 -6.89 -28.47
CA GLY A 701 -2.76 -7.86 -28.00
C GLY A 701 -4.05 -7.77 -28.80
N ALA A 702 -4.49 -8.91 -29.36
CA ALA A 702 -5.74 -9.06 -30.11
C ALA A 702 -6.06 -7.83 -30.99
N GLU A 703 -5.29 -7.62 -32.05
CA GLU A 703 -5.74 -6.73 -33.12
C GLU A 703 -7.13 -7.20 -33.56
N ILE A 704 -8.09 -6.35 -33.25
CA ILE A 704 -9.45 -6.38 -33.76
C ILE A 704 -9.30 -6.47 -35.27
N SER A 705 -9.93 -7.47 -35.90
CA SER A 705 -9.82 -7.63 -37.35
C SER A 705 -10.17 -6.30 -38.03
N ARG A 706 -9.60 -6.03 -39.20
CA ARG A 706 -9.84 -4.76 -39.91
C ARG A 706 -11.35 -4.52 -40.11
N GLU A 707 -12.12 -5.58 -40.30
CA GLU A 707 -13.58 -5.56 -40.38
C GLU A 707 -14.23 -5.17 -39.05
N ALA A 708 -13.71 -5.69 -37.93
CA ALA A 708 -14.22 -5.37 -36.61
C ALA A 708 -13.87 -3.95 -36.16
N GLN A 709 -12.70 -3.44 -36.56
CA GLN A 709 -12.31 -2.05 -36.31
C GLN A 709 -13.13 -1.10 -37.17
N ALA A 710 -13.33 -1.43 -38.46
CA ALA A 710 -14.22 -0.66 -39.34
C ALA A 710 -15.67 -0.65 -38.83
N PHE A 711 -16.15 -1.73 -38.22
CA PHE A 711 -17.44 -1.76 -37.54
C PHE A 711 -17.49 -0.72 -36.40
N PHE A 712 -16.52 -0.73 -35.48
CA PHE A 712 -16.50 0.21 -34.35
C PHE A 712 -16.30 1.67 -34.78
N ASP A 713 -15.49 1.92 -35.81
CA ASP A 713 -15.24 3.27 -36.35
C ASP A 713 -16.49 3.85 -37.04
N GLY A 714 -17.41 2.98 -37.49
CA GLY A 714 -18.70 3.39 -38.05
C GLY A 714 -19.77 3.73 -37.02
N LEU A 715 -19.53 3.50 -35.73
CA LEU A 715 -20.49 3.76 -34.66
C LEU A 715 -20.35 5.18 -34.11
N PRO A 716 -21.46 5.83 -33.70
CA PRO A 716 -21.39 7.13 -33.06
C PRO A 716 -20.63 7.06 -31.71
N PRO A 717 -19.73 8.01 -31.44
CA PRO A 717 -18.94 8.02 -30.21
C PRO A 717 -19.79 8.36 -28.98
N ASP A 718 -20.81 9.21 -29.12
CA ASP A 718 -21.62 9.76 -28.02
C ASP A 718 -23.05 9.19 -27.96
N GLY A 719 -23.27 7.98 -28.47
CA GLY A 719 -24.58 7.34 -28.40
C GLY A 719 -24.60 5.94 -28.99
N PHE A 720 -25.77 5.31 -28.90
CA PHE A 720 -26.04 3.99 -29.48
C PHE A 720 -26.94 4.12 -30.71
N LEU A 721 -26.67 3.34 -31.74
CA LEU A 721 -27.65 3.12 -32.81
C LEU A 721 -28.90 2.42 -32.23
N PRO A 722 -30.09 2.54 -32.85
CA PRO A 722 -31.30 1.88 -32.33
C PRO A 722 -31.15 0.36 -32.10
N ALA A 723 -30.37 -0.32 -32.95
CA ALA A 723 -30.06 -1.75 -32.79
C ALA A 723 -29.07 -2.02 -31.64
N GLU A 724 -28.14 -1.10 -31.38
CA GLU A 724 -27.23 -1.17 -30.23
C GLU A 724 -27.99 -0.98 -28.91
N GLU A 725 -28.89 0.01 -28.87
CA GLU A 725 -29.73 0.29 -27.69
C GLU A 725 -30.64 -0.90 -27.37
N ALA A 726 -31.25 -1.51 -28.39
CA ALA A 726 -32.05 -2.71 -28.22
C ALA A 726 -31.21 -3.88 -27.65
N LEU A 727 -29.99 -4.09 -28.15
CA LEU A 727 -29.10 -5.13 -27.62
C LEU A 727 -28.68 -4.83 -26.17
N ARG A 728 -28.35 -3.58 -25.85
CA ARG A 728 -28.01 -3.13 -24.49
C ARG A 728 -29.15 -3.41 -23.51
N GLU A 729 -30.36 -2.95 -23.81
CA GLU A 729 -31.53 -3.09 -22.94
C GLU A 729 -31.89 -4.57 -22.70
N VAL A 730 -31.82 -5.43 -23.71
CA VAL A 730 -32.13 -6.86 -23.53
C VAL A 730 -31.08 -7.56 -22.66
N ILE A 731 -29.79 -7.21 -22.78
CA ILE A 731 -28.75 -7.77 -21.91
C ILE A 731 -28.93 -7.29 -20.46
N LEU A 732 -29.26 -6.01 -20.23
CA LEU A 732 -29.50 -5.48 -18.89
C LEU A 732 -30.71 -6.17 -18.23
N ASN A 733 -31.84 -6.28 -18.94
CA ASN A 733 -33.02 -6.99 -18.44
C ASN A 733 -32.72 -8.48 -18.13
N PHE A 734 -31.91 -9.13 -18.96
CA PHE A 734 -31.45 -10.49 -18.69
C PHE A 734 -30.63 -10.58 -17.40
N LEU A 735 -29.67 -9.67 -17.20
CA LEU A 735 -28.85 -9.64 -15.98
C LEU A 735 -29.68 -9.37 -14.73
N GLU A 736 -30.67 -8.47 -14.80
CA GLU A 736 -31.59 -8.20 -13.68
C GLU A 736 -32.43 -9.43 -13.31
N SER A 737 -32.80 -10.26 -14.30
CA SER A 737 -33.58 -11.48 -14.08
C SER A 737 -32.76 -12.69 -13.64
N SER A 738 -31.42 -12.65 -13.74
CA SER A 738 -30.55 -13.82 -13.56
C SER A 738 -30.24 -14.18 -12.10
N GLY A 739 -30.75 -13.41 -11.14
CA GLY A 739 -30.56 -13.66 -9.71
C GLY A 739 -29.17 -13.29 -9.18
N ASP A 740 -28.80 -13.84 -8.02
CA ASP A 740 -27.54 -13.52 -7.32
C ASP A 740 -26.31 -14.22 -7.92
N ASP A 741 -26.47 -15.15 -8.87
CA ASP A 741 -25.36 -15.83 -9.54
C ASP A 741 -25.14 -15.23 -10.94
N PRO A 742 -23.91 -14.79 -11.29
CA PRO A 742 -23.66 -14.09 -12.55
C PRO A 742 -23.74 -15.08 -13.72
N PRO A 743 -24.64 -14.84 -14.71
CA PRO A 743 -24.80 -15.76 -15.82
C PRO A 743 -23.57 -15.76 -16.73
N THR A 744 -23.38 -16.85 -17.45
CA THR A 744 -22.36 -16.94 -18.49
C THR A 744 -22.82 -16.23 -19.76
N LEU A 745 -21.86 -15.68 -20.51
CA LEU A 745 -22.07 -15.13 -21.85
C LEU A 745 -22.71 -16.16 -22.78
N ARG A 746 -22.45 -17.45 -22.56
CA ARG A 746 -23.05 -18.54 -23.31
C ARG A 746 -24.54 -18.70 -22.98
N GLU A 747 -24.93 -18.62 -21.72
CA GLU A 747 -26.33 -18.63 -21.29
C GLU A 747 -27.07 -17.40 -21.85
N ALA A 748 -26.44 -16.22 -21.80
CA ALA A 748 -26.97 -15.01 -22.42
C ALA A 748 -27.24 -15.20 -23.92
N GLN A 749 -26.34 -15.85 -24.65
CA GLN A 749 -26.50 -16.14 -26.09
C GLN A 749 -27.60 -17.16 -26.42
N GLN A 750 -28.12 -17.90 -25.44
CA GLN A 750 -29.23 -18.83 -25.62
C GLN A 750 -30.61 -18.18 -25.48
N VAL A 751 -30.67 -16.97 -24.92
CA VAL A 751 -31.91 -16.19 -24.78
C VAL A 751 -32.34 -15.71 -26.17
N PRO A 752 -33.54 -16.06 -26.66
CA PRO A 752 -34.02 -15.69 -27.99
C PRO A 752 -33.92 -14.18 -28.27
N GLU A 753 -34.31 -13.36 -27.29
CA GLU A 753 -34.30 -11.90 -27.38
C GLU A 753 -32.89 -11.34 -27.54
N ILE A 754 -31.90 -11.88 -26.82
CA ILE A 754 -30.49 -11.46 -26.94
C ILE A 754 -29.94 -11.90 -28.30
N ARG A 755 -30.26 -13.12 -28.74
CA ARG A 755 -29.81 -13.62 -30.04
C ARG A 755 -30.36 -12.77 -31.18
N ASP A 756 -31.64 -12.47 -31.16
CA ASP A 756 -32.30 -11.70 -32.22
C ASP A 756 -31.79 -10.25 -32.23
N ALA A 757 -31.61 -9.61 -31.07
CA ALA A 757 -31.00 -8.29 -30.96
C ALA A 757 -29.52 -8.27 -31.37
N ARG A 758 -28.76 -9.31 -31.02
CA ARG A 758 -27.36 -9.48 -31.43
C ARG A 758 -27.26 -9.60 -32.93
N ASP A 759 -28.10 -10.43 -33.54
CA ASP A 759 -28.08 -10.67 -34.97
C ASP A 759 -28.51 -9.42 -35.75
N ALA A 760 -29.37 -8.57 -35.19
CA ALA A 760 -29.71 -7.26 -35.75
C ALA A 760 -28.59 -6.21 -35.58
N CYS A 761 -27.92 -6.17 -34.44
CA CYS A 761 -26.87 -5.20 -34.11
C CYS A 761 -25.52 -5.53 -34.77
N LEU A 762 -25.13 -6.80 -34.75
CA LEU A 762 -23.83 -7.29 -35.23
C LEU A 762 -23.94 -7.92 -36.63
N THR A 763 -24.78 -7.36 -37.50
CA THR A 763 -25.00 -7.88 -38.86
C THR A 763 -23.73 -7.80 -39.72
N GLY A 764 -23.44 -8.87 -40.48
CA GLY A 764 -22.41 -8.91 -41.52
C GLY A 764 -21.11 -9.64 -41.12
N PRO A 765 -20.12 -9.73 -42.03
CA PRO A 765 -18.79 -10.31 -41.79
C PRO A 765 -17.92 -9.36 -40.93
N SER A 766 -18.50 -8.76 -39.90
CA SER A 766 -17.87 -7.73 -39.08
C SER A 766 -16.76 -8.29 -38.19
N GLY A 767 -16.70 -9.61 -37.96
CA GLY A 767 -15.72 -10.20 -37.04
C GLY A 767 -15.92 -9.79 -35.57
N VAL A 768 -16.94 -8.99 -35.25
CA VAL A 768 -17.21 -8.50 -33.89
C VAL A 768 -17.99 -9.56 -33.11
N THR A 769 -17.40 -10.03 -32.01
CA THR A 769 -18.10 -10.94 -31.08
C THR A 769 -18.93 -10.14 -30.08
N LEU A 770 -19.97 -10.79 -29.51
CA LEU A 770 -20.78 -10.19 -28.45
C LEU A 770 -19.93 -9.70 -27.26
N LYS A 771 -18.89 -10.46 -26.88
CA LYS A 771 -17.96 -10.05 -25.82
C LYS A 771 -17.22 -8.75 -26.17
N MET A 772 -16.66 -8.66 -27.39
CA MET A 772 -15.94 -7.47 -27.84
C MET A 772 -16.85 -6.24 -27.87
N TRP A 773 -18.09 -6.41 -28.32
CA TRP A 773 -19.08 -5.34 -28.29
C TRP A 773 -19.41 -4.91 -26.86
N ILE A 774 -19.68 -5.86 -25.94
CA ILE A 774 -19.92 -5.55 -24.52
C ILE A 774 -18.75 -4.75 -23.94
N ASP A 775 -17.51 -5.25 -24.09
CA ASP A 775 -16.32 -4.63 -23.50
C ASP A 775 -16.07 -3.20 -24.04
N ARG A 776 -16.30 -2.96 -25.34
CA ARG A 776 -16.07 -1.65 -25.97
C ARG A 776 -17.20 -0.65 -25.82
N ARG A 777 -18.45 -1.11 -25.84
CA ARG A 777 -19.63 -0.23 -25.98
C ARG A 777 -20.37 -0.03 -24.66
N ILE A 778 -20.51 -1.08 -23.86
CA ILE A 778 -21.22 -1.02 -22.57
C ILE A 778 -20.34 -1.53 -21.42
N GLY A 779 -19.02 -1.48 -21.59
CA GLY A 779 -18.04 -1.94 -20.61
C GLY A 779 -18.07 -1.13 -19.32
N GLY A 780 -18.66 0.07 -19.32
CA GLY A 780 -18.91 0.86 -18.10
C GLY A 780 -20.06 0.34 -17.25
N GLU A 781 -20.99 -0.42 -17.84
CA GLU A 781 -22.22 -0.91 -17.19
C GLU A 781 -22.12 -2.41 -16.87
N ILE A 782 -21.52 -3.17 -17.79
CA ILE A 782 -21.39 -4.63 -17.70
C ILE A 782 -19.91 -4.99 -17.65
N ALA A 783 -19.56 -5.86 -16.70
CA ALA A 783 -18.24 -6.47 -16.64
C ALA A 783 -18.27 -7.85 -17.31
N THR A 784 -17.20 -8.20 -18.03
CA THR A 784 -16.95 -9.57 -18.50
C THR A 784 -15.69 -10.13 -17.86
N TRP A 785 -15.74 -11.38 -17.39
CA TRP A 785 -14.60 -12.06 -16.77
C TRP A 785 -14.69 -13.57 -16.97
N ARG A 786 -13.61 -14.30 -16.77
CA ARG A 786 -13.67 -15.78 -16.78
C ARG A 786 -13.93 -16.29 -15.37
N ALA A 787 -15.00 -17.07 -15.18
CA ALA A 787 -15.30 -17.66 -13.89
C ALA A 787 -14.31 -18.81 -13.59
N GLY A 788 -13.63 -18.73 -12.43
CA GLY A 788 -12.65 -19.72 -12.01
C GLY A 788 -13.27 -21.10 -11.80
N GLY A 789 -12.94 -22.06 -12.68
CA GLY A 789 -13.35 -23.47 -12.52
C GLY A 789 -13.53 -24.24 -13.83
N ARG A 790 -13.89 -23.57 -14.91
CA ARG A 790 -13.94 -24.15 -16.26
C ARG A 790 -13.28 -23.18 -17.23
N ALA A 791 -12.12 -23.56 -17.77
CA ALA A 791 -11.19 -22.69 -18.51
C ALA A 791 -11.72 -22.06 -19.82
N ARG A 792 -13.04 -22.02 -20.06
CA ARG A 792 -13.64 -21.54 -21.32
C ARG A 792 -14.88 -20.66 -21.17
N ASP A 793 -15.53 -20.63 -20.01
CA ASP A 793 -16.78 -19.88 -19.87
C ASP A 793 -16.48 -18.44 -19.39
N VAL A 794 -17.02 -17.46 -20.13
CA VAL A 794 -16.97 -16.03 -19.78
C VAL A 794 -18.26 -15.72 -19.05
N SER A 795 -18.19 -15.20 -17.83
CA SER A 795 -19.32 -14.64 -17.08
C SER A 795 -19.53 -13.18 -17.41
N ILE A 796 -20.78 -12.74 -17.29
CA ILE A 796 -21.21 -11.36 -17.45
C ILE A 796 -22.03 -10.93 -16.25
N GLY A 797 -21.94 -9.66 -15.85
CA GLY A 797 -22.66 -9.14 -14.69
C GLY A 797 -22.60 -7.62 -14.61
N LEU A 798 -23.54 -7.02 -13.88
CA LEU A 798 -23.57 -5.59 -13.65
C LEU A 798 -22.29 -5.15 -12.92
N ARG A 799 -21.58 -4.18 -13.49
CA ARG A 799 -20.29 -3.70 -12.95
C ARG A 799 -20.41 -3.13 -11.54
N GLU A 800 -21.57 -2.56 -11.18
CA GLU A 800 -21.83 -2.08 -9.82
C GLU A 800 -21.77 -3.19 -8.76
N ILE A 801 -22.21 -4.40 -9.13
CA ILE A 801 -22.28 -5.55 -8.22
C ILE A 801 -21.00 -6.39 -8.30
N TRP A 802 -20.53 -6.66 -9.52
CA TRP A 802 -19.48 -7.65 -9.80
C TRP A 802 -18.14 -7.05 -10.26
N GLY A 803 -18.01 -5.73 -10.31
CA GLY A 803 -16.82 -5.06 -10.86
C GLY A 803 -15.52 -5.45 -10.15
N ASP A 804 -15.56 -5.61 -8.82
CA ASP A 804 -14.41 -6.00 -8.01
C ASP A 804 -14.03 -7.47 -8.26
N GLU A 805 -15.01 -8.37 -8.38
CA GLU A 805 -14.81 -9.79 -8.66
C GLU A 805 -14.33 -10.06 -10.09
N ALA A 806 -14.89 -9.35 -11.07
CA ALA A 806 -14.43 -9.40 -12.46
C ALA A 806 -12.97 -8.95 -12.59
N SER A 807 -12.60 -7.88 -11.87
CA SER A 807 -11.23 -7.38 -11.84
C SER A 807 -10.28 -8.37 -11.16
N ALA A 808 -10.71 -8.99 -10.06
CA ALA A 808 -9.94 -10.01 -9.37
C ALA A 808 -9.73 -11.28 -10.22
N ALA A 809 -10.78 -11.77 -10.89
CA ALA A 809 -10.72 -12.97 -11.72
C ALA A 809 -9.84 -12.78 -12.98
N ASN A 810 -9.95 -11.63 -13.65
CA ASN A 810 -9.11 -11.31 -14.81
C ASN A 810 -7.62 -11.19 -14.42
N LEU A 811 -7.34 -10.64 -13.23
CA LEU A 811 -5.98 -10.58 -12.68
C LEU A 811 -5.45 -11.99 -12.36
N GLU A 812 -6.28 -12.83 -11.73
CA GLU A 812 -5.91 -14.22 -11.41
C GLU A 812 -5.63 -15.04 -12.67
N GLU A 813 -6.43 -14.91 -13.73
CA GLU A 813 -6.20 -15.60 -15.00
C GLU A 813 -4.88 -15.16 -15.65
N ALA A 814 -4.60 -13.85 -15.70
CA ALA A 814 -3.33 -13.35 -16.22
C ALA A 814 -2.13 -13.91 -15.46
N GLU A 815 -2.27 -14.12 -14.15
CA GLU A 815 -1.25 -14.74 -13.31
C GLU A 815 -1.15 -16.26 -13.50
N GLN A 816 -2.28 -16.97 -13.62
CA GLN A 816 -2.32 -18.40 -13.90
C GLN A 816 -1.72 -18.72 -15.28
N ALA A 817 -1.97 -17.87 -16.28
CA ALA A 817 -1.37 -17.98 -17.61
C ALA A 817 0.17 -17.84 -17.54
N LYS A 818 0.66 -16.83 -16.81
CA LYS A 818 2.10 -16.64 -16.56
C LYS A 818 2.73 -17.81 -15.79
N ALA A 819 2.02 -18.35 -14.79
CA ALA A 819 2.49 -19.49 -14.01
C ALA A 819 2.51 -20.80 -14.81
N ALA A 820 1.49 -21.05 -15.64
CA ALA A 820 1.43 -22.20 -16.53
C ALA A 820 2.54 -22.14 -17.60
N GLU A 821 2.83 -20.94 -18.12
CA GLU A 821 3.95 -20.71 -19.04
C GLU A 821 5.30 -21.02 -18.36
N PHE A 822 5.49 -20.57 -17.12
CA PHE A 822 6.68 -20.85 -16.33
C PHE A 822 6.86 -22.36 -16.03
N ASP A 823 5.80 -23.06 -15.62
CA ASP A 823 5.86 -24.51 -15.36
C ASP A 823 6.09 -25.32 -16.65
N LYS A 824 5.54 -24.88 -17.78
CA LYS A 824 5.80 -25.49 -19.10
C LYS A 824 7.26 -25.28 -19.52
N ALA A 825 7.83 -24.10 -19.27
CA ALA A 825 9.25 -23.83 -19.49
C ALA A 825 10.17 -24.69 -18.59
N LYS A 826 9.74 -24.95 -17.35
CA LYS A 826 10.47 -25.79 -16.39
C LYS A 826 10.43 -27.27 -16.74
N ARG A 827 9.28 -27.81 -17.17
CA ARG A 827 9.16 -29.21 -17.64
C ARG A 827 10.06 -29.48 -18.83
N ARG A 828 10.14 -28.54 -19.78
CA ARG A 828 11.06 -28.61 -20.92
C ARG A 828 12.53 -28.71 -20.52
N LYS A 829 12.97 -27.93 -19.51
CA LYS A 829 14.33 -28.03 -18.97
C LYS A 829 14.63 -29.38 -18.31
N MET A 830 13.64 -30.02 -17.68
CA MET A 830 13.82 -31.36 -17.09
C MET A 830 13.89 -32.45 -18.15
N ASP A 831 13.07 -32.37 -19.19
CA ASP A 831 13.07 -33.36 -20.28
C ASP A 831 14.33 -33.25 -21.16
N GLU A 832 14.87 -32.04 -21.36
CA GLU A 832 16.16 -31.82 -22.02
C GLU A 832 17.36 -32.32 -21.18
N GLY A 833 17.25 -32.27 -19.85
CA GLY A 833 18.28 -32.80 -18.95
C GLY A 833 18.30 -34.33 -18.84
N GLY A 834 17.14 -35.00 -19.02
CA GLY A 834 16.99 -36.45 -18.86
C GLY A 834 17.51 -37.30 -20.03
N ARG A 835 17.60 -36.74 -21.25
CA ARG A 835 18.05 -37.49 -22.44
C ARG A 835 19.56 -37.70 -22.54
N ASN A 836 20.37 -36.97 -21.77
CA ASN A 836 21.84 -37.07 -21.81
C ASN A 836 22.46 -38.12 -20.87
N GLN A 837 21.68 -38.94 -20.16
CA GLN A 837 22.21 -39.97 -19.23
C GLN A 837 21.97 -41.44 -19.65
N ARG A 838 21.35 -41.72 -20.80
CA ARG A 838 21.17 -43.10 -21.28
C ARG A 838 21.81 -43.31 -22.65
N GLY A 839 23.13 -43.44 -22.69
CA GLY A 839 23.83 -43.79 -23.92
C GLY A 839 25.35 -43.86 -23.72
N GLY A 840 25.83 -44.90 -23.05
CA GLY A 840 27.27 -45.05 -22.83
C GLY A 840 27.66 -46.31 -22.07
N GLY A 841 27.12 -47.46 -22.46
CA GLY A 841 27.51 -48.75 -21.91
C GLY A 841 27.76 -49.77 -23.02
N LYS A 842 28.99 -49.82 -23.53
CA LYS A 842 29.64 -51.05 -24.03
C LYS A 842 31.08 -50.78 -24.49
N GLY A 843 32.00 -51.60 -23.99
CA GLY A 843 33.17 -52.04 -24.74
C GLY A 843 34.52 -51.57 -24.25
N ARG A 844 35.13 -52.32 -23.32
CA ARG A 844 36.58 -52.58 -23.39
C ARG A 844 36.85 -54.04 -23.03
N GLY A 845 37.42 -54.74 -24.00
CA GLY A 845 38.22 -55.93 -23.82
C GLY A 845 39.68 -55.60 -24.12
N ARG A 846 40.56 -56.39 -23.48
CA ARG A 846 42.03 -56.36 -23.41
C ARG A 846 42.65 -55.23 -22.59
#